data_AF-T2M9C0-F1
#
_entry.id   AF-T2M9C0-F1
#
_cell.length_a   1.000
_cell.length_b   1.000
_cell.length_c   1.000
_cell.angle_alpha   90.00
_cell.angle_beta   90.00
_cell.angle_gamma   90.00
#
_symmetry.space_group_name_H-M   'P 1'
#
loop_
_entity.id
_entity.type
_entity.pdbx_description
1 polymer ?
#
loop_
_entity_poly.entity_id
_entity_poly.type
_entity_poly.pdbx_seq_one_letter_code
_entity_poly.pdbx_strand_id
1 'polypeptide(L)'
;NEFLLSQFSLATKVQKKEQIILLKDCVYKIKEKFNAQFNDMWNIKVQEIKRINERCTRMKKIIKDLDLNENTIEVGVDSDEEPDRIFDVRDNEISVNKYISKEERIKSEIKRKKDEEKNSTNIDNNRGHALDVMMGGKLEASYEMELNYDIQKPSFMEKPEIEWSDEECKLAKEYEKKKQTLQEERDKYKKILEAEFKKLQTLNQETISNFDEKLQQLFQYKIKADMAVAQEELKMMRLAASISISDEMEAKEHNLLNELIQLKEEKQLSSSFISKVQTELDTLRMSYESLVSEDKYLDKTFRKEFPELDQFTVDFLYKLFKKRPQVQRTLKAVIDNQISLAEENRFELRVPSSLAVNAVGHSVEDTLNGLDSLENKPEKILVETWSKLVTLRRGKFEKEQQLKSKALVLAQINTFLQKKKEYDSELKSRIEKTSENIQKIRDERLQFNLNIEVQLLLKQGQVEVGICDLVPDYTECILVHRSVVENLNSTIKALGQTKLASMRESKDFRKGIHLLEWQLKEMLMQAEDLQTVAHDLQLLKVTKELQLYLSDTDQKLSKQQEIDTLENTLEMYKKIHQRSIKDKKRVVKALRQEIKEKPSIRAFVASDLHDHRVVLTRCGTWIRVLTVKSGPGLCVIFSFILLPLYLHELSTPEGSCGNCQPLFLDDVR
;
A
#
# COMPACT_ATOMS: atom_id res chain seq x y z
N ASN A 1 4.42 -30.68 2.23
CA ASN A 1 4.29 -31.84 1.32
C ASN A 1 5.61 -32.02 0.60
N GLU A 2 6.38 -33.05 0.98
CA GLU A 2 7.69 -33.38 0.36
C GLU A 2 7.56 -33.78 -1.12
N PHE A 3 6.36 -34.17 -1.55
CA PHE A 3 6.04 -34.54 -2.92
C PHE A 3 5.72 -33.36 -3.86
N LEU A 4 5.73 -32.11 -3.36
CA LEU A 4 5.52 -30.95 -4.23
C LEU A 4 6.73 -30.75 -5.14
N LEU A 5 6.49 -30.77 -6.45
CA LEU A 5 7.54 -30.51 -7.43
C LEU A 5 7.89 -29.01 -7.43
N SER A 6 9.16 -28.72 -7.73
CA SER A 6 9.61 -27.35 -7.95
C SER A 6 8.87 -26.75 -9.15
N GLN A 7 8.52 -25.46 -9.08
CA GLN A 7 7.87 -24.76 -10.18
C GLN A 7 8.68 -24.86 -11.49
N PHE A 8 10.01 -24.94 -11.39
CA PHE A 8 10.93 -25.07 -12.53
C PHE A 8 10.98 -26.47 -13.16
N SER A 9 10.40 -27.48 -12.50
CA SER A 9 10.43 -28.88 -12.96
C SER A 9 9.10 -29.36 -13.56
N LEU A 10 8.10 -28.48 -13.71
CA LEU A 10 6.75 -28.83 -14.16
C LEU A 10 6.62 -28.83 -15.69
N ALA A 11 7.39 -29.67 -16.38
CA ALA A 11 7.38 -29.72 -17.84
C ALA A 11 6.22 -30.58 -18.39
N THR A 12 5.96 -31.74 -17.79
CA THR A 12 5.01 -32.71 -18.36
C THR A 12 3.57 -32.50 -17.89
N LYS A 13 2.60 -32.82 -18.75
CA LYS A 13 1.16 -32.77 -18.45
C LYS A 13 0.78 -33.62 -17.22
N VAL A 14 1.40 -34.79 -17.05
CA VAL A 14 1.16 -35.69 -15.91
C VAL A 14 1.59 -35.03 -14.60
N GLN A 15 2.81 -34.48 -14.57
CA GLN A 15 3.31 -33.74 -13.40
C GLN A 15 2.40 -32.55 -13.07
N LYS A 16 1.92 -31.79 -14.07
CA LYS A 16 0.99 -30.67 -13.86
C LYS A 16 -0.33 -31.15 -13.24
N LYS A 17 -0.89 -32.28 -13.69
CA LYS A 17 -2.12 -32.87 -13.12
C LYS A 17 -1.94 -33.34 -11.68
N GLU A 18 -0.86 -34.07 -11.41
CA GLU A 18 -0.51 -34.53 -10.06
C GLU A 18 -0.29 -33.34 -9.12
N GLN A 19 0.42 -32.32 -9.59
CA GLN A 19 0.64 -31.09 -8.84
C GLN A 19 -0.68 -30.40 -8.47
N ILE A 20 -1.66 -30.31 -9.39
CA ILE A 20 -2.98 -29.73 -9.07
C ILE A 20 -3.65 -30.49 -7.91
N ILE A 21 -3.59 -31.82 -7.89
CA ILE A 21 -4.18 -32.62 -6.81
C ILE A 21 -3.48 -32.32 -5.49
N LEU A 22 -2.14 -32.28 -5.48
CA LEU A 22 -1.35 -31.95 -4.29
C LEU A 22 -1.61 -30.52 -3.80
N LEU A 23 -1.84 -29.58 -4.71
CA LEU A 23 -2.17 -28.19 -4.36
C LEU A 23 -3.57 -28.08 -3.73
N LYS A 24 -4.57 -28.84 -4.20
CA LYS A 24 -5.88 -28.92 -3.55
C LYS A 24 -5.79 -29.39 -2.10
N ASP A 25 -4.97 -30.41 -1.85
CA ASP A 25 -4.70 -30.90 -0.48
C ASP A 25 -3.99 -29.84 0.37
N CYS A 26 -3.04 -29.07 -0.22
CA CYS A 26 -2.41 -27.96 0.48
C CYS A 26 -3.42 -26.87 0.88
N VAL A 27 -4.30 -26.47 -0.04
CA VAL A 27 -5.37 -25.51 0.23
C VAL A 27 -6.31 -26.01 1.34
N TYR A 28 -6.69 -27.28 1.29
CA TYR A 28 -7.52 -27.89 2.34
C TYR A 28 -6.84 -27.83 3.71
N LYS A 29 -5.56 -28.21 3.80
CA LYS A 29 -4.78 -28.15 5.05
C LYS A 29 -4.61 -26.73 5.59
N ILE A 30 -4.47 -25.72 4.73
CA ILE A 30 -4.40 -24.32 5.15
C ILE A 30 -5.75 -23.90 5.76
N LYS A 31 -6.86 -24.22 5.09
CA LYS A 31 -8.22 -23.93 5.57
C LYS A 31 -8.52 -24.64 6.89
N GLU A 32 -8.15 -25.92 7.02
CA GLU A 32 -8.32 -26.71 8.24
C GLU A 32 -7.54 -26.12 9.43
N LYS A 33 -6.28 -25.75 9.22
CA LYS A 33 -5.46 -25.09 10.26
C LYS A 33 -6.04 -23.75 10.71
N PHE A 34 -6.56 -22.95 9.78
CA PHE A 34 -7.23 -21.69 10.13
C PHE A 34 -8.51 -21.95 10.92
N ASN A 35 -9.34 -22.88 10.47
CA ASN A 35 -10.59 -23.22 11.15
C ASN A 35 -10.35 -23.73 12.59
N ALA A 36 -9.28 -24.51 12.81
CA ALA A 36 -8.89 -24.92 14.16
C ALA A 36 -8.58 -23.73 15.07
N GLN A 37 -7.75 -22.78 14.61
CA GLN A 37 -7.43 -21.58 15.37
C GLN A 37 -8.64 -20.66 15.59
N PHE A 38 -9.55 -20.59 14.62
CA PHE A 38 -10.80 -19.86 14.74
C PHE A 38 -11.69 -20.47 15.83
N ASN A 39 -11.83 -21.80 15.86
CA ASN A 39 -12.59 -22.50 16.89
C ASN A 39 -11.98 -22.33 18.29
N ASP A 40 -10.65 -22.34 18.40
CA ASP A 40 -9.97 -22.06 19.67
C ASP A 40 -10.26 -20.63 20.16
N MET A 41 -10.23 -19.65 19.25
CA MET A 41 -10.57 -18.26 19.55
C MET A 41 -12.03 -18.06 19.92
N TRP A 42 -12.95 -18.80 19.28
CA TRP A 42 -14.36 -18.84 19.65
C TRP A 42 -14.54 -19.33 21.09
N ASN A 43 -13.87 -20.43 21.45
CA ASN A 43 -13.92 -20.97 22.82
C ASN A 43 -13.37 -19.97 23.85
N ILE A 44 -12.28 -19.27 23.52
CA ILE A 44 -11.74 -18.19 24.36
C ILE A 44 -12.76 -17.06 24.53
N LYS A 45 -13.41 -16.63 23.43
CA LYS A 45 -14.43 -15.58 23.48
C LYS A 45 -15.56 -15.94 24.43
N VAL A 46 -16.12 -17.15 24.31
CA VAL A 46 -17.20 -17.63 25.18
C VAL A 46 -16.77 -17.65 26.66
N GLN A 47 -15.52 -18.01 26.95
CA GLN A 47 -14.97 -17.99 28.31
C GLN A 47 -14.80 -16.56 28.86
N GLU A 48 -14.27 -15.63 28.06
CA GLU A 48 -14.12 -14.24 28.48
C GLU A 48 -15.46 -13.53 28.66
N ILE A 49 -16.45 -13.80 27.80
CA ILE A 49 -17.83 -13.29 27.96
C ILE A 49 -18.44 -13.78 29.29
N LYS A 50 -18.25 -15.06 29.64
CA LYS A 50 -18.71 -15.59 30.94
C LYS A 50 -18.07 -14.85 32.12
N ARG A 51 -16.76 -14.63 32.08
CA ARG A 51 -16.03 -13.88 33.14
C ARG A 51 -16.47 -12.42 33.24
N ILE A 52 -16.67 -11.76 32.10
CA ILE A 52 -17.17 -10.38 32.06
C ILE A 52 -18.59 -10.32 32.64
N ASN A 53 -19.46 -11.27 32.26
CA ASN A 53 -20.82 -11.32 32.79
C ASN A 53 -20.86 -11.57 34.31
N GLU A 54 -20.02 -12.47 34.84
CA GLU A 54 -19.87 -12.66 36.29
C GLU A 54 -19.45 -11.34 36.99
N ARG A 55 -18.46 -10.63 36.45
CA ARG A 55 -18.04 -9.32 36.96
C ARG A 55 -19.15 -8.27 36.83
N CYS A 56 -19.88 -8.24 35.73
CA CYS A 56 -21.02 -7.34 35.52
C CYS A 56 -22.18 -7.63 36.50
N THR A 57 -22.43 -8.89 36.87
CA THR A 57 -23.41 -9.19 37.93
C THR A 57 -22.97 -8.66 39.29
N ARG A 58 -21.66 -8.74 39.62
CA ARG A 58 -21.10 -8.12 40.83
C ARG A 58 -21.20 -6.60 40.78
N MET A 59 -20.89 -5.99 39.64
CA MET A 59 -21.03 -4.54 39.43
C MET A 59 -22.48 -4.08 39.57
N LYS A 60 -23.47 -4.82 39.04
CA LYS A 60 -24.90 -4.56 39.24
C LYS A 60 -25.31 -4.61 40.72
N LYS A 61 -24.73 -5.51 41.52
CA LYS A 61 -24.96 -5.55 42.97
C LYS A 61 -24.41 -4.29 43.64
N ILE A 62 -23.16 -3.92 43.33
CA ILE A 62 -22.52 -2.71 43.86
C ILE A 62 -23.29 -1.44 43.46
N ILE A 63 -23.82 -1.38 42.24
CA ILE A 63 -24.66 -0.27 41.77
C ILE A 63 -25.96 -0.14 42.58
N LYS A 64 -26.60 -1.28 42.88
CA LYS A 64 -27.79 -1.31 43.77
C LYS A 64 -27.43 -0.89 45.20
N ASP A 65 -26.25 -1.24 45.68
CA ASP A 65 -25.80 -0.89 47.03
C ASP A 65 -25.40 0.60 47.15
N LEU A 66 -25.07 1.26 46.03
CA LEU A 66 -24.62 2.65 45.96
C LEU A 66 -25.68 3.63 45.41
N ASP A 67 -26.85 3.16 44.96
CA ASP A 67 -27.88 3.93 44.25
C ASP A 67 -27.31 4.83 43.13
N LEU A 68 -26.32 4.31 42.38
CA LEU A 68 -25.69 5.02 41.27
C LEU A 68 -26.45 4.78 39.96
N ASN A 69 -26.76 5.84 39.21
CA ASN A 69 -27.38 5.74 37.88
C ASN A 69 -26.33 5.47 36.79
N GLU A 70 -25.55 4.38 36.91
CA GLU A 70 -24.60 3.96 35.87
C GLU A 70 -25.01 2.65 35.21
N ASN A 71 -25.04 2.63 33.88
CA ASN A 71 -25.40 1.45 33.10
C ASN A 71 -24.20 0.49 33.02
N THR A 72 -24.33 -0.71 33.57
CA THR A 72 -23.38 -1.81 33.30
C THR A 72 -23.44 -2.24 31.83
N ILE A 73 -22.27 -2.43 31.22
CA ILE A 73 -22.14 -3.01 29.88
C ILE A 73 -22.56 -4.48 29.94
N GLU A 74 -23.65 -4.84 29.26
CA GLU A 74 -24.00 -6.24 29.03
C GLU A 74 -23.30 -6.70 27.74
N VAL A 75 -22.32 -7.59 27.88
CA VAL A 75 -21.62 -8.15 26.74
C VAL A 75 -22.33 -9.45 26.33
N GLY A 76 -23.06 -9.38 25.22
CA GLY A 76 -23.72 -10.51 24.59
C GLY A 76 -22.94 -11.03 23.38
N VAL A 77 -23.24 -12.27 22.97
CA VAL A 77 -22.90 -12.77 21.64
C VAL A 77 -23.93 -12.20 20.67
N ASP A 78 -23.48 -11.50 19.64
CA ASP A 78 -24.36 -10.92 18.63
C ASP A 78 -25.00 -12.01 17.77
N SER A 79 -26.17 -11.71 17.17
CA SER A 79 -26.90 -12.67 16.32
C SER A 79 -26.09 -13.18 15.13
N ASP A 80 -25.19 -12.34 14.62
CA ASP A 80 -24.48 -12.57 13.37
C ASP A 80 -23.24 -13.46 13.56
N GLU A 81 -22.91 -13.78 14.81
CA GLU A 81 -21.74 -14.56 15.18
C GLU A 81 -22.03 -16.08 15.23
N GLU A 82 -23.30 -16.45 15.24
CA GLU A 82 -23.78 -17.83 15.17
C GLU A 82 -24.35 -18.10 13.76
N PRO A 83 -23.59 -18.67 12.83
CA PRO A 83 -24.06 -18.92 11.46
C PRO A 83 -25.27 -19.86 11.42
N ASP A 84 -25.40 -20.78 12.39
CA ASP A 84 -26.51 -21.73 12.48
C ASP A 84 -27.85 -21.05 12.79
N ARG A 85 -27.81 -19.86 13.40
CA ARG A 85 -28.99 -19.08 13.79
C ARG A 85 -29.77 -18.52 12.61
N ILE A 86 -29.16 -18.47 11.41
CA ILE A 86 -29.82 -18.08 10.16
C ILE A 86 -30.93 -19.09 9.76
N PHE A 87 -30.80 -20.35 10.19
CA PHE A 87 -31.76 -21.40 9.87
C PHE A 87 -32.94 -21.47 10.86
N ASP A 88 -32.83 -20.78 12.01
CA ASP A 88 -33.83 -20.80 13.07
C ASP A 88 -34.71 -19.55 13.04
N VAL A 89 -35.96 -19.69 12.61
CA VAL A 89 -36.94 -18.59 12.65
C VAL A 89 -37.41 -18.37 14.08
N ARG A 90 -37.22 -17.16 14.61
CA ARG A 90 -37.69 -16.81 15.95
C ARG A 90 -39.15 -16.38 15.93
N ASP A 91 -39.90 -16.70 17.00
CA ASP A 91 -41.30 -16.26 17.15
C ASP A 91 -41.45 -14.73 17.07
N ASN A 92 -40.40 -13.97 17.41
CA ASN A 92 -40.36 -12.51 17.33
C ASN A 92 -40.23 -11.96 15.89
N GLU A 93 -39.77 -12.77 14.94
CA GLU A 93 -39.67 -12.42 13.52
C GLU A 93 -40.99 -12.69 12.78
N ILE A 94 -41.90 -13.42 13.42
CA ILE A 94 -43.24 -13.70 12.92
C ILE A 94 -44.17 -12.58 13.39
N SER A 95 -44.46 -11.63 12.49
CA SER A 95 -45.36 -10.50 12.77
C SER A 95 -46.83 -10.91 13.00
N VAL A 96 -47.18 -12.14 12.65
CA VAL A 96 -48.53 -12.68 12.80
C VAL A 96 -48.64 -13.43 14.11
N ASN A 97 -49.50 -12.92 15.01
CA ASN A 97 -49.85 -13.65 16.23
C ASN A 97 -50.38 -15.03 15.87
N LYS A 98 -49.68 -16.08 16.32
CA LYS A 98 -50.11 -17.47 16.12
C LYS A 98 -51.56 -17.63 16.59
N TYR A 99 -52.47 -18.06 15.71
CA TYR A 99 -53.87 -18.31 16.07
C TYR A 99 -53.94 -19.56 16.95
N ILE A 100 -54.18 -19.36 18.25
CA ILE A 100 -54.27 -20.45 19.22
C ILE A 100 -55.70 -20.99 19.22
N SER A 101 -55.89 -22.24 18.81
CA SER A 101 -57.19 -22.93 18.90
C SER A 101 -57.64 -23.05 20.36
N LYS A 102 -58.96 -23.12 20.62
CA LYS A 102 -59.52 -23.26 21.99
C LYS A 102 -58.90 -24.43 22.76
N GLU A 103 -58.54 -25.51 22.08
CA GLU A 103 -57.89 -26.69 22.68
C GLU A 103 -56.41 -26.46 22.99
N GLU A 104 -55.68 -25.72 22.15
CA GLU A 104 -54.29 -25.33 22.43
C GLU A 104 -54.20 -24.33 23.57
N ARG A 105 -55.20 -23.44 23.71
CA ARG A 105 -55.33 -22.53 24.87
C ARG A 105 -55.51 -23.30 26.17
N ILE A 106 -56.33 -24.35 26.17
CA ILE A 106 -56.52 -25.21 27.34
C ILE A 106 -55.23 -25.98 27.64
N LYS A 107 -54.54 -26.51 26.63
CA LYS A 107 -53.24 -27.19 26.81
C LYS A 107 -52.15 -26.24 27.31
N SER A 108 -52.08 -25.00 26.82
CA SER A 108 -51.13 -24.00 27.29
C SER A 108 -51.44 -23.55 28.71
N GLU A 109 -52.72 -23.38 29.08
CA GLU A 109 -53.12 -23.03 30.44
C GLU A 109 -52.89 -24.19 31.42
N ILE A 110 -53.11 -25.44 31.00
CA ILE A 110 -52.77 -26.64 31.78
C ILE A 110 -51.26 -26.77 31.95
N LYS A 111 -50.48 -26.46 30.90
CA LYS A 111 -49.02 -26.45 30.97
C LYS A 111 -48.53 -25.33 31.87
N ARG A 112 -49.11 -24.13 31.77
CA ARG A 112 -48.81 -22.98 32.64
C ARG A 112 -49.16 -23.28 34.11
N LYS A 113 -50.32 -23.90 34.38
CA LYS A 113 -50.70 -24.35 35.73
C LYS A 113 -49.77 -25.45 36.26
N LYS A 114 -49.35 -26.40 35.41
CA LYS A 114 -48.36 -27.43 35.79
C LYS A 114 -46.96 -26.84 36.03
N ASP A 115 -46.58 -25.81 35.30
CA ASP A 115 -45.29 -25.12 35.49
C ASP A 115 -45.34 -24.17 36.70
N GLU A 116 -46.49 -23.55 36.98
CA GLU A 116 -46.78 -22.80 38.22
C GLU A 116 -46.82 -23.74 39.46
N GLU A 117 -47.38 -24.95 39.34
CA GLU A 117 -47.33 -26.01 40.37
C GLU A 117 -45.91 -26.58 40.57
N LYS A 118 -45.09 -26.65 39.51
CA LYS A 118 -43.67 -27.02 39.63
C LYS A 118 -42.83 -25.91 40.27
N ASN A 119 -43.15 -24.64 40.01
CA ASN A 119 -42.50 -23.51 40.65
C ASN A 119 -42.91 -23.36 42.12
N SER A 120 -44.14 -23.71 42.50
CA SER A 120 -44.57 -23.68 43.90
C SER A 120 -44.02 -24.84 44.74
N THR A 121 -43.68 -25.96 44.10
CA THR A 121 -43.07 -27.14 44.75
C THR A 121 -41.54 -27.08 44.82
N ASN A 122 -40.89 -26.10 44.17
CA ASN A 122 -39.45 -25.84 44.28
C ASN A 122 -39.15 -25.01 45.56
N ILE A 123 -39.22 -25.67 46.71
CA ILE A 123 -39.13 -25.06 48.05
C ILE A 123 -37.74 -24.42 48.31
N ASP A 124 -36.68 -24.91 47.65
CA ASP A 124 -35.31 -24.42 47.89
C ASP A 124 -35.05 -23.04 47.28
N ASN A 125 -35.62 -22.71 46.12
CA ASN A 125 -35.52 -21.37 45.53
C ASN A 125 -36.43 -20.35 46.24
N ASN A 126 -37.58 -20.79 46.75
CA ASN A 126 -38.50 -19.93 47.51
C ASN A 126 -37.93 -19.57 48.89
N ARG A 127 -37.13 -20.44 49.52
CA ARG A 127 -36.48 -20.14 50.80
C ARG A 127 -35.42 -19.05 50.65
N GLY A 128 -34.59 -19.11 49.61
CA GLY A 128 -33.63 -18.06 49.28
C GLY A 128 -34.31 -16.75 48.89
N HIS A 129 -35.37 -16.81 48.07
CA HIS A 129 -36.14 -15.63 47.68
C HIS A 129 -36.89 -14.97 48.85
N ALA A 130 -37.47 -15.77 49.74
CA ALA A 130 -38.10 -15.27 50.97
C ALA A 130 -37.08 -14.68 51.96
N LEU A 131 -35.86 -15.23 52.01
CA LEU A 131 -34.76 -14.67 52.80
C LEU A 131 -34.27 -13.34 52.22
N ASP A 132 -34.22 -13.22 50.90
CA ASP A 132 -33.91 -11.96 50.19
C ASP A 132 -34.99 -10.90 50.43
N VAL A 133 -36.27 -11.29 50.36
CA VAL A 133 -37.41 -10.37 50.49
C VAL A 133 -37.67 -9.96 51.95
N MET A 134 -37.41 -10.83 52.93
CA MET A 134 -37.64 -10.52 54.35
C MET A 134 -36.39 -10.04 55.10
N MET A 135 -35.18 -10.40 54.67
CA MET A 135 -33.92 -10.15 55.39
C MET A 135 -32.72 -9.81 54.47
N GLY A 136 -32.93 -9.47 53.19
CA GLY A 136 -31.84 -9.06 52.28
C GLY A 136 -30.81 -10.15 51.97
N GLY A 137 -31.14 -11.43 52.17
CA GLY A 137 -30.38 -12.55 51.62
C GLY A 137 -29.23 -13.09 52.48
N LYS A 138 -29.00 -12.58 53.69
CA LYS A 138 -27.99 -13.13 54.64
C LYS A 138 -28.55 -13.22 56.06
N LEU A 139 -28.30 -14.35 56.73
CA LEU A 139 -28.79 -14.66 58.09
C LEU A 139 -27.95 -14.01 59.21
N GLU A 140 -26.72 -13.60 58.92
CA GLU A 140 -25.86 -12.84 59.83
C GLU A 140 -26.01 -11.35 59.52
N ALA A 141 -26.13 -10.52 60.57
CA ALA A 141 -26.11 -9.07 60.42
C ALA A 141 -24.79 -8.65 59.76
N SER A 142 -24.84 -8.42 58.44
CA SER A 142 -23.71 -7.87 57.72
C SER A 142 -23.52 -6.42 58.17
N TYR A 143 -22.26 -5.99 58.31
CA TYR A 143 -21.86 -4.61 58.63
C TYR A 143 -22.60 -3.55 57.77
N GLU A 144 -23.02 -3.94 56.57
CA GLU A 144 -23.82 -3.18 55.59
C GLU A 144 -25.23 -2.80 56.10
N MET A 145 -25.89 -3.68 56.86
CA MET A 145 -27.23 -3.46 57.43
C MET A 145 -27.17 -2.56 58.66
N GLU A 146 -26.15 -2.70 59.50
CA GLU A 146 -25.93 -1.88 60.70
C GLU A 146 -25.63 -0.43 60.33
N LEU A 147 -24.91 -0.21 59.23
CA LEU A 147 -24.70 1.12 58.67
C LEU A 147 -25.99 1.78 58.21
N ASN A 148 -26.97 1.03 57.67
CA ASN A 148 -28.19 1.61 57.10
C ASN A 148 -29.25 2.02 58.16
N TYR A 149 -29.13 1.59 59.41
CA TYR A 149 -30.02 2.04 60.48
C TYR A 149 -29.61 3.42 61.00
N ASP A 150 -30.46 4.43 60.81
CA ASP A 150 -30.28 5.74 61.42
C ASP A 150 -30.56 5.69 62.93
N ILE A 151 -29.66 6.23 63.74
CA ILE A 151 -29.87 6.36 65.19
C ILE A 151 -31.08 7.29 65.41
N GLN A 152 -32.13 6.76 66.04
CA GLN A 152 -33.35 7.52 66.34
C GLN A 152 -33.01 8.79 67.12
N LYS A 153 -33.57 9.92 66.68
CA LYS A 153 -33.40 11.21 67.34
C LYS A 153 -33.97 11.12 68.76
N PRO A 154 -33.19 11.43 69.81
CA PRO A 154 -33.72 11.48 71.17
C PRO A 154 -34.86 12.50 71.27
N SER A 155 -35.95 12.14 71.95
CA SER A 155 -37.20 12.93 72.01
C SER A 155 -37.07 14.35 72.57
N PHE A 156 -35.93 14.72 73.18
CA PHE A 156 -35.66 16.06 73.69
C PHE A 156 -35.05 17.02 72.65
N MET A 157 -34.51 16.51 71.53
CA MET A 157 -33.90 17.32 70.44
C MET A 157 -34.92 18.05 69.55
N GLU A 158 -36.22 17.84 69.76
CA GLU A 158 -37.29 18.61 69.09
C GLU A 158 -37.66 19.90 69.85
N LYS A 159 -37.17 20.08 71.08
CA LYS A 159 -37.34 21.30 71.89
C LYS A 159 -36.16 22.27 71.69
N PRO A 160 -36.39 23.60 71.74
CA PRO A 160 -35.34 24.61 71.50
C PRO A 160 -34.22 24.57 72.55
N GLU A 161 -32.98 24.86 72.13
CA GLU A 161 -31.71 24.73 72.87
C GLU A 161 -31.62 25.43 74.25
N ILE A 162 -32.58 26.30 74.57
CA ILE A 162 -32.58 27.13 75.78
C ILE A 162 -33.10 26.33 77.01
N GLU A 163 -33.77 25.20 76.80
CA GLU A 163 -34.36 24.37 77.88
C GLU A 163 -33.55 23.11 78.22
N TRP A 164 -32.35 22.95 77.66
CA TRP A 164 -31.55 21.74 77.87
C TRP A 164 -30.89 21.72 79.25
N SER A 165 -31.07 20.64 80.00
CA SER A 165 -30.26 20.34 81.18
C SER A 165 -28.80 20.02 80.80
N ASP A 166 -27.83 20.27 81.69
CA ASP A 166 -26.41 19.95 81.48
C ASP A 166 -26.16 18.45 81.15
N GLU A 167 -27.08 17.57 81.57
CA GLU A 167 -27.06 16.13 81.24
C GLU A 167 -27.63 15.84 79.84
N GLU A 168 -28.63 16.59 79.38
CA GLU A 168 -29.22 16.48 78.04
C GLU A 168 -28.29 17.06 76.96
N CYS A 169 -27.55 18.11 77.30
CA CYS A 169 -26.47 18.68 76.48
C CYS A 169 -25.35 17.66 76.20
N LYS A 170 -25.02 16.79 77.17
CA LYS A 170 -24.03 15.71 77.00
C LYS A 170 -24.56 14.61 76.09
N LEU A 171 -25.82 14.21 76.26
CA LEU A 171 -26.48 13.20 75.43
C LEU A 171 -26.66 13.67 73.98
N ALA A 172 -26.91 14.96 73.74
CA ALA A 172 -26.92 15.55 72.40
C ALA A 172 -25.55 15.48 71.72
N LYS A 173 -24.47 15.86 72.43
CA LYS A 173 -23.09 15.75 71.93
C LYS A 173 -22.67 14.31 71.68
N GLU A 174 -23.11 13.36 72.51
CA GLU A 174 -22.88 11.93 72.29
C GLU A 174 -23.66 11.39 71.08
N TYR A 175 -24.90 11.84 70.88
CA TYR A 175 -25.71 11.51 69.70
C TYR A 175 -25.08 12.06 68.41
N GLU A 176 -24.62 13.32 68.41
CA GLU A 176 -23.94 13.94 67.28
C GLU A 176 -22.63 13.24 66.95
N LYS A 177 -21.82 12.88 67.96
CA LYS A 177 -20.59 12.10 67.77
C LYS A 177 -20.89 10.71 67.18
N LYS A 178 -21.91 10.01 67.68
CA LYS A 178 -22.31 8.69 67.15
C LYS A 178 -22.86 8.78 65.72
N LYS A 179 -23.59 9.85 65.41
CA LYS A 179 -24.05 10.13 64.04
C LYS A 179 -22.88 10.45 63.11
N GLN A 180 -21.89 11.21 63.57
CA GLN A 180 -20.67 11.49 62.81
C GLN A 180 -19.84 10.23 62.58
N THR A 181 -19.64 9.37 63.58
CA THR A 181 -18.92 8.10 63.40
C THR A 181 -19.63 7.15 62.43
N LEU A 182 -20.97 7.06 62.50
CA LEU A 182 -21.74 6.27 61.52
C LEU A 182 -21.64 6.85 60.11
N GLN A 183 -21.66 8.18 59.96
CA GLN A 183 -21.49 8.82 58.67
C GLN A 183 -20.08 8.57 58.10
N GLU A 184 -19.04 8.65 58.94
CA GLU A 184 -17.67 8.33 58.53
C GLU A 184 -17.51 6.85 58.12
N GLU A 185 -18.20 5.94 58.79
CA GLU A 185 -18.22 4.52 58.42
C GLU A 185 -18.99 4.28 57.12
N ARG A 186 -20.14 4.95 56.90
CA ARG A 186 -20.86 4.97 55.62
C ARG A 186 -19.99 5.48 54.48
N ASP A 187 -19.25 6.56 54.70
CA ASP A 187 -18.37 7.14 53.68
C ASP A 187 -17.16 6.24 53.39
N LYS A 188 -16.62 5.54 54.40
CA LYS A 188 -15.56 4.53 54.21
C LYS A 188 -16.07 3.34 53.40
N TYR A 189 -17.25 2.82 53.73
CA TYR A 189 -17.87 1.71 53.02
C TYR A 189 -18.19 2.07 51.57
N LYS A 190 -18.77 3.26 51.34
CA LYS A 190 -19.00 3.82 50.00
C LYS A 190 -17.71 3.90 49.18
N LYS A 191 -16.62 4.43 49.76
CA LYS A 191 -15.30 4.50 49.10
C LYS A 191 -14.74 3.13 48.76
N ILE A 192 -14.96 2.11 49.60
CA ILE A 192 -14.52 0.74 49.32
C ILE A 192 -15.29 0.16 48.14
N LEU A 193 -16.61 0.34 48.10
CA LEU A 193 -17.45 -0.11 46.98
C LEU A 193 -17.14 0.63 45.67
N GLU A 194 -16.92 1.95 45.72
CA GLU A 194 -16.48 2.74 44.55
C GLU A 194 -15.11 2.28 44.03
N ALA A 195 -14.18 1.93 44.95
CA ALA A 195 -12.89 1.39 44.58
C ALA A 195 -12.98 -0.03 43.99
N GLU A 196 -13.84 -0.89 44.53
CA GLU A 196 -14.12 -2.22 43.97
C GLU A 196 -14.74 -2.10 42.57
N PHE A 197 -15.71 -1.21 42.40
CA PHE A 197 -16.35 -0.94 41.11
C PHE A 197 -15.34 -0.48 40.05
N LYS A 198 -14.49 0.51 40.36
CA LYS A 198 -13.44 0.98 39.45
C LYS A 198 -12.41 -0.11 39.12
N LYS A 199 -12.08 -0.98 40.08
CA LYS A 199 -11.21 -2.15 39.84
C LYS A 199 -11.87 -3.16 38.89
N LEU A 200 -13.15 -3.46 39.07
CA LEU A 200 -13.88 -4.36 38.16
C LEU A 200 -14.03 -3.76 36.76
N GLN A 201 -14.21 -2.44 36.66
CA GLN A 201 -14.30 -1.72 35.39
C GLN A 201 -12.98 -1.77 34.62
N THR A 202 -11.87 -1.49 35.29
CA THR A 202 -10.51 -1.57 34.71
C THR A 202 -10.17 -3.00 34.28
N LEU A 203 -10.46 -4.00 35.11
CA LEU A 203 -10.26 -5.41 34.75
C LEU A 203 -11.10 -5.86 33.55
N ASN A 204 -12.34 -5.37 33.42
CA ASN A 204 -13.16 -5.65 32.24
C ASN A 204 -12.60 -4.99 30.97
N GLN A 205 -12.16 -3.73 31.06
CA GLN A 205 -11.51 -3.04 29.94
C GLN A 205 -10.21 -3.73 29.51
N GLU A 206 -9.39 -4.18 30.47
CA GLU A 206 -8.17 -4.95 30.20
C GLU A 206 -8.48 -6.29 29.53
N THR A 207 -9.50 -7.02 30.00
CA THR A 207 -9.94 -8.28 29.37
C THR A 207 -10.40 -8.05 27.93
N ILE A 208 -11.17 -6.98 27.66
CA ILE A 208 -11.63 -6.62 26.32
C ILE A 208 -10.43 -6.27 25.43
N SER A 209 -9.55 -5.36 25.86
CA SER A 209 -8.36 -4.97 25.10
C SER A 209 -7.46 -6.15 24.76
N ASN A 210 -7.22 -7.05 25.73
CA ASN A 210 -6.42 -8.25 25.51
C ASN A 210 -7.07 -9.24 24.53
N PHE A 211 -8.40 -9.33 24.50
CA PHE A 211 -9.12 -10.14 23.53
C PHE A 211 -9.07 -9.50 22.14
N ASP A 212 -9.27 -8.19 22.03
CA ASP A 212 -9.21 -7.44 20.78
C ASP A 212 -7.83 -7.55 20.11
N GLU A 213 -6.75 -7.50 20.89
CA GLU A 213 -5.39 -7.73 20.37
C GLU A 213 -5.23 -9.15 19.80
N LYS A 214 -5.74 -10.18 20.49
CA LYS A 214 -5.71 -11.57 19.99
C LYS A 214 -6.57 -11.73 18.73
N LEU A 215 -7.73 -11.07 18.69
CA LEU A 215 -8.61 -11.07 17.51
C LEU A 215 -7.94 -10.37 16.32
N GLN A 216 -7.24 -9.27 16.56
CA GLN A 216 -6.47 -8.57 15.53
C GLN A 216 -5.34 -9.46 14.98
N GLN A 217 -4.66 -10.22 15.84
CA GLN A 217 -3.65 -11.19 15.40
C GLN A 217 -4.27 -12.31 14.55
N LEU A 218 -5.42 -12.86 14.96
CA LEU A 218 -6.16 -13.84 14.17
C LEU A 218 -6.60 -13.25 12.82
N PHE A 219 -7.05 -12.00 12.79
CA PHE A 219 -7.43 -11.31 11.55
C PHE A 219 -6.24 -11.13 10.61
N GLN A 220 -5.08 -10.72 11.12
CA GLN A 220 -3.85 -10.68 10.31
C GLN A 220 -3.45 -12.06 9.80
N TYR A 221 -3.64 -13.10 10.61
CA TYR A 221 -3.41 -14.48 10.18
C TYR A 221 -4.42 -14.93 9.11
N LYS A 222 -5.70 -14.56 9.23
CA LYS A 222 -6.74 -14.78 8.22
C LYS A 222 -6.33 -14.18 6.88
N ILE A 223 -5.91 -12.91 6.85
CA ILE A 223 -5.46 -12.26 5.61
C ILE A 223 -4.30 -13.05 4.98
N LYS A 224 -3.33 -13.51 5.78
CA LYS A 224 -2.20 -14.31 5.28
C LYS A 224 -2.64 -15.69 4.77
N ALA A 225 -3.59 -16.34 5.46
CA ALA A 225 -4.15 -17.63 5.05
C ALA A 225 -4.94 -17.49 3.74
N ASP A 226 -5.82 -16.49 3.64
CA ASP A 226 -6.60 -16.18 2.44
C ASP A 226 -5.67 -15.82 1.26
N MET A 227 -4.61 -15.04 1.50
CA MET A 227 -3.59 -14.75 0.49
C MET A 227 -2.91 -16.03 0.00
N ALA A 228 -2.53 -16.94 0.91
CA ALA A 228 -1.90 -18.21 0.55
C ALA A 228 -2.88 -19.12 -0.22
N VAL A 229 -4.16 -19.16 0.18
CA VAL A 229 -5.21 -19.90 -0.53
C VAL A 229 -5.38 -19.36 -1.94
N ALA A 230 -5.56 -18.04 -2.10
CA ALA A 230 -5.69 -17.40 -3.40
C ALA A 230 -4.44 -17.62 -4.29
N GLN A 231 -3.25 -17.62 -3.68
CA GLN A 231 -2.00 -17.91 -4.38
C GLN A 231 -1.98 -19.32 -4.96
N GLU A 232 -2.31 -20.34 -4.16
CA GLU A 232 -2.33 -21.73 -4.62
C GLU A 232 -3.49 -22.01 -5.58
N GLU A 233 -4.64 -21.36 -5.39
CA GLU A 233 -5.77 -21.41 -6.32
C GLU A 233 -5.41 -20.80 -7.68
N LEU A 234 -4.74 -19.64 -7.70
CA LEU A 234 -4.23 -19.05 -8.94
C LEU A 234 -3.23 -19.99 -9.65
N LYS A 235 -2.34 -20.63 -8.90
CA LYS A 235 -1.40 -21.61 -9.44
C LYS A 235 -2.12 -22.80 -10.06
N MET A 236 -3.15 -23.33 -9.40
CA MET A 236 -3.99 -24.39 -9.96
C MET A 236 -4.66 -23.96 -11.27
N MET A 237 -5.22 -22.74 -11.31
CA MET A 237 -5.86 -22.21 -12.53
C MET A 237 -4.88 -22.05 -13.69
N ARG A 238 -3.66 -21.56 -13.43
CA ARG A 238 -2.60 -21.46 -14.44
C ARG A 238 -2.16 -22.83 -14.96
N LEU A 239 -1.95 -23.80 -14.06
CA LEU A 239 -1.62 -25.17 -14.46
C LEU A 239 -2.75 -25.81 -15.29
N ALA A 240 -4.01 -25.57 -14.92
CA ALA A 240 -5.16 -26.04 -15.67
C ALA A 240 -5.23 -25.41 -17.08
N ALA A 241 -5.02 -24.09 -17.18
CA ALA A 241 -4.94 -23.39 -18.47
C ALA A 241 -3.80 -23.92 -19.34
N SER A 242 -2.62 -24.16 -18.76
CA SER A 242 -1.48 -24.76 -19.46
C SER A 242 -1.77 -26.17 -19.98
N ILE A 243 -2.50 -26.98 -19.20
CA ILE A 243 -2.96 -28.30 -19.66
C ILE A 243 -3.94 -28.14 -20.83
N SER A 244 -4.93 -27.25 -20.73
CA SER A 244 -5.88 -27.02 -21.82
C SER A 244 -5.19 -26.61 -23.13
N ILE A 245 -4.21 -25.70 -23.07
CA ILE A 245 -3.43 -25.30 -24.25
C ILE A 245 -2.65 -26.49 -24.82
N SER A 246 -2.03 -27.31 -23.96
CA SER A 246 -1.35 -28.53 -24.40
C SER A 246 -2.31 -29.49 -25.12
N ASP A 247 -3.53 -29.63 -24.62
CA ASP A 247 -4.56 -30.52 -25.18
C ASP A 247 -5.06 -30.01 -26.54
N GLU A 248 -5.20 -28.69 -26.70
CA GLU A 248 -5.50 -28.07 -28.00
C GLU A 248 -4.39 -28.31 -29.02
N MET A 249 -3.12 -28.21 -28.61
CA MET A 249 -1.98 -28.47 -29.50
C MET A 249 -1.90 -29.96 -29.90
N GLU A 250 -2.15 -30.88 -28.96
CA GLU A 250 -2.26 -32.32 -29.23
C GLU A 250 -3.41 -32.63 -30.20
N ALA A 251 -4.57 -32.01 -30.00
CA ALA A 251 -5.73 -32.19 -30.88
C ALA A 251 -5.45 -31.65 -32.30
N LYS A 252 -4.79 -30.50 -32.43
CA LYS A 252 -4.36 -29.94 -33.72
C LYS A 252 -3.37 -30.87 -34.42
N GLU A 253 -2.38 -31.41 -33.70
CA GLU A 253 -1.45 -32.41 -34.27
C GLU A 253 -2.21 -33.65 -34.76
N HIS A 254 -3.13 -34.18 -33.96
CA HIS A 254 -3.91 -35.36 -34.32
C HIS A 254 -4.78 -35.12 -35.57
N ASN A 255 -5.43 -33.97 -35.67
CA ASN A 255 -6.24 -33.60 -36.85
C ASN A 255 -5.40 -33.52 -38.12
N LEU A 256 -4.21 -32.92 -38.06
CA LEU A 256 -3.29 -32.86 -39.20
C LEU A 256 -2.74 -34.24 -39.58
N LEU A 257 -2.46 -35.11 -38.60
CA LEU A 257 -2.06 -36.49 -38.86
C LEU A 257 -3.16 -37.27 -39.59
N ASN A 258 -4.42 -37.09 -39.19
CA ASN A 258 -5.56 -37.70 -39.86
C ASN A 258 -5.72 -37.17 -41.29
N GLU A 259 -5.61 -35.86 -41.51
CA GLU A 259 -5.61 -35.27 -42.87
C GLU A 259 -4.45 -35.83 -43.72
N LEU A 260 -3.26 -35.97 -43.14
CA LEU A 260 -2.10 -36.52 -43.84
C LEU A 260 -2.29 -37.99 -44.23
N ILE A 261 -2.95 -38.80 -43.39
CA ILE A 261 -3.31 -40.19 -43.72
C ILE A 261 -4.27 -40.21 -44.91
N GLN A 262 -5.36 -39.42 -44.86
CA GLN A 262 -6.34 -39.33 -45.94
C GLN A 262 -5.71 -38.89 -47.26
N LEU A 263 -4.88 -37.84 -47.25
CA LEU A 263 -4.19 -37.37 -48.45
C LEU A 263 -3.22 -38.41 -49.03
N LYS A 264 -2.54 -39.19 -48.17
CA LYS A 264 -1.67 -40.28 -48.62
C LYS A 264 -2.46 -41.40 -49.27
N GLU A 265 -3.61 -41.77 -48.73
CA GLU A 265 -4.52 -42.75 -49.32
C GLU A 265 -5.04 -42.28 -50.68
N GLU A 266 -5.52 -41.04 -50.78
CA GLU A 266 -5.97 -40.42 -52.03
C GLU A 266 -4.86 -40.40 -53.09
N LYS A 267 -3.64 -40.03 -52.69
CA LYS A 267 -2.47 -40.06 -53.58
C LYS A 267 -2.14 -41.48 -54.04
N GLN A 268 -2.19 -42.48 -53.15
CA GLN A 268 -1.93 -43.86 -53.53
C GLN A 268 -2.96 -44.36 -54.55
N LEU A 269 -4.24 -44.04 -54.37
CA LEU A 269 -5.30 -44.34 -55.33
C LEU A 269 -5.05 -43.64 -56.67
N SER A 270 -4.76 -42.33 -56.66
CA SER A 270 -4.43 -41.55 -57.85
C SER A 270 -3.21 -42.10 -58.60
N SER A 271 -2.11 -42.38 -57.90
CA SER A 271 -0.88 -42.94 -58.47
C SER A 271 -1.11 -44.32 -59.08
N SER A 272 -1.88 -45.19 -58.41
CA SER A 272 -2.23 -46.51 -58.95
C SER A 272 -3.09 -46.40 -60.21
N PHE A 273 -4.02 -45.42 -60.27
CA PHE A 273 -4.84 -45.14 -61.43
C PHE A 273 -4.00 -44.60 -62.60
N ILE A 274 -3.09 -43.66 -62.33
CA ILE A 274 -2.15 -43.14 -63.34
C ILE A 274 -1.31 -44.27 -63.93
N SER A 275 -0.82 -45.21 -63.09
CA SER A 275 -0.07 -46.37 -63.57
C SER A 275 -0.90 -47.27 -64.50
N LYS A 276 -2.18 -47.51 -64.17
CA LYS A 276 -3.09 -48.29 -65.03
C LYS A 276 -3.31 -47.59 -66.39
N VAL A 277 -3.64 -46.31 -66.37
CA VAL A 277 -3.85 -45.52 -67.60
C VAL A 277 -2.57 -45.45 -68.44
N GLN A 278 -1.39 -45.37 -67.82
CA GLN A 278 -0.11 -45.45 -68.53
C GLN A 278 0.06 -46.79 -69.25
N THR A 279 -0.20 -47.91 -68.58
CA THR A 279 -0.11 -49.23 -69.21
C THR A 279 -1.08 -49.38 -70.38
N GLU A 280 -2.32 -48.92 -70.24
CA GLU A 280 -3.31 -48.92 -71.34
C GLU A 280 -2.84 -48.05 -72.51
N LEU A 281 -2.31 -46.85 -72.22
CA LEU A 281 -1.80 -45.94 -73.22
C LEU A 281 -0.62 -46.54 -74.00
N ASP A 282 0.28 -47.26 -73.34
CA ASP A 282 1.40 -47.94 -74.00
C ASP A 282 0.90 -49.07 -74.92
N THR A 283 -0.13 -49.83 -74.51
CA THR A 283 -0.75 -50.83 -75.41
C THR A 283 -1.41 -50.19 -76.64
N LEU A 284 -2.07 -49.03 -76.46
CA LEU A 284 -2.67 -48.28 -77.56
C LEU A 284 -1.60 -47.72 -78.50
N ARG A 285 -0.48 -47.24 -77.97
CA ARG A 285 0.69 -46.80 -78.77
C ARG A 285 1.26 -47.94 -79.60
N MET A 286 1.50 -49.10 -79.01
CA MET A 286 1.96 -50.29 -79.76
C MET A 286 0.98 -50.66 -80.88
N SER A 287 -0.33 -50.61 -80.61
CA SER A 287 -1.35 -50.90 -81.61
C SER A 287 -1.42 -49.84 -82.73
N TYR A 288 -1.10 -48.59 -82.43
CA TYR A 288 -1.01 -47.49 -83.39
C TYR A 288 0.24 -47.64 -84.27
N GLU A 289 1.40 -47.95 -83.68
CA GLU A 289 2.65 -48.21 -84.41
C GLU A 289 2.52 -49.40 -85.35
N SER A 290 1.84 -50.48 -84.92
CA SER A 290 1.51 -51.62 -85.79
C SER A 290 0.70 -51.17 -87.00
N LEU A 291 -0.37 -50.38 -86.81
CA LEU A 291 -1.18 -49.86 -87.92
C LEU A 291 -0.41 -48.90 -88.83
N VAL A 292 0.47 -48.06 -88.28
CA VAL A 292 1.37 -47.20 -89.07
C VAL A 292 2.29 -48.06 -89.95
N SER A 293 2.79 -49.18 -89.44
CA SER A 293 3.64 -50.09 -90.20
C SER A 293 2.87 -50.81 -91.31
N GLU A 294 1.63 -51.22 -91.05
CA GLU A 294 0.72 -51.83 -92.03
C GLU A 294 0.33 -50.84 -93.14
N ASP A 295 -0.01 -49.60 -92.81
CA ASP A 295 -0.34 -48.55 -93.80
C ASP A 295 0.86 -48.26 -94.73
N LYS A 296 2.07 -48.13 -94.15
CA LYS A 296 3.31 -48.00 -94.93
C LYS A 296 3.58 -49.24 -95.80
N TYR A 297 3.21 -50.42 -95.33
CA TYR A 297 3.35 -51.66 -96.09
C TYR A 297 2.41 -51.70 -97.29
N LEU A 298 1.13 -51.33 -97.12
CA LEU A 298 0.15 -51.24 -98.21
C LEU A 298 0.61 -50.25 -99.30
N ASP A 299 1.21 -49.12 -98.91
CA ASP A 299 1.78 -48.15 -99.85
C ASP A 299 2.97 -48.70 -100.66
N LYS A 300 3.84 -49.50 -100.02
CA LYS A 300 5.00 -50.13 -100.67
C LYS A 300 4.59 -51.28 -101.60
N THR A 301 3.56 -52.02 -101.23
CA THR A 301 3.10 -53.21 -101.96
C THR A 301 2.22 -52.85 -103.17
N PHE A 302 1.60 -51.66 -103.19
CA PHE A 302 0.77 -51.21 -104.32
C PHE A 302 1.43 -51.38 -105.70
N ARG A 303 2.72 -51.07 -105.84
CA ARG A 303 3.45 -51.20 -107.11
C ARG A 303 3.72 -52.65 -107.51
N LYS A 304 3.72 -53.58 -106.54
CA LYS A 304 3.95 -55.02 -106.75
C LYS A 304 2.67 -55.78 -107.16
N GLU A 305 1.49 -55.22 -106.88
CA GLU A 305 0.18 -55.81 -107.21
C GLU A 305 -0.18 -55.70 -108.71
N PHE A 306 0.57 -54.92 -109.48
CA PHE A 306 0.35 -54.72 -110.92
C PHE A 306 1.61 -55.01 -111.76
N PRO A 307 2.10 -56.26 -111.78
CA PRO A 307 3.28 -56.62 -112.57
C PRO A 307 3.02 -56.67 -114.09
N GLU A 308 1.75 -56.75 -114.51
CA GLU A 308 1.32 -56.94 -115.91
C GLU A 308 1.12 -55.62 -116.69
N LEU A 309 1.31 -54.46 -116.06
CA LEU A 309 1.01 -53.13 -116.61
C LEU A 309 2.28 -52.30 -116.86
N ASP A 310 2.24 -51.41 -117.85
CA ASP A 310 3.34 -50.48 -118.15
C ASP A 310 3.56 -49.46 -117.02
N GLN A 311 4.82 -49.08 -116.78
CA GLN A 311 5.26 -48.22 -115.68
C GLN A 311 4.47 -46.89 -115.63
N PHE A 312 4.19 -46.30 -116.80
CA PHE A 312 3.42 -45.06 -116.91
C PHE A 312 1.96 -45.23 -116.44
N THR A 313 1.34 -46.35 -116.76
CA THR A 313 -0.03 -46.67 -116.32
C THR A 313 -0.10 -46.97 -114.82
N VAL A 314 0.92 -47.63 -114.26
CA VAL A 314 1.03 -47.89 -112.81
C VAL A 314 1.20 -46.58 -112.04
N ASP A 315 1.99 -45.62 -112.54
CA ASP A 315 2.15 -44.30 -111.93
C ASP A 315 0.87 -43.45 -112.02
N PHE A 316 0.11 -43.55 -113.12
CA PHE A 316 -1.19 -42.90 -113.24
C PHE A 316 -2.21 -43.49 -112.26
N LEU A 317 -2.27 -44.83 -112.14
CA LEU A 317 -3.11 -45.52 -111.16
C LEU A 317 -2.70 -45.19 -109.72
N TYR A 318 -1.40 -44.99 -109.45
CA TYR A 318 -0.92 -44.57 -108.14
C TYR A 318 -1.40 -43.15 -107.76
N LYS A 319 -1.51 -42.23 -108.73
CA LYS A 319 -2.11 -40.90 -108.49
C LYS A 319 -3.59 -41.00 -108.14
N LEU A 320 -4.34 -41.89 -108.81
CA LEU A 320 -5.74 -42.17 -108.48
C LEU A 320 -5.89 -42.91 -107.16
N PHE A 321 -4.92 -43.74 -106.79
CA PHE A 321 -4.84 -44.41 -105.49
C PHE A 321 -4.52 -43.42 -104.35
N LYS A 322 -3.94 -42.24 -104.62
CA LYS A 322 -3.67 -41.21 -103.61
C LYS A 322 -4.79 -40.18 -103.42
N LYS A 323 -5.79 -40.12 -104.31
CA LYS A 323 -6.95 -39.23 -104.12
C LYS A 323 -7.78 -39.70 -102.91
N ARG A 324 -8.21 -38.76 -102.05
CA ARG A 324 -8.91 -39.04 -100.79
C ARG A 324 -10.06 -38.04 -100.55
N PRO A 325 -11.16 -38.46 -99.90
CA PRO A 325 -12.15 -37.55 -99.34
C PRO A 325 -11.56 -36.68 -98.20
N GLN A 326 -12.06 -35.46 -98.05
CA GLN A 326 -11.54 -34.48 -97.10
C GLN A 326 -12.32 -34.55 -95.76
N VAL A 327 -11.85 -35.37 -94.82
CA VAL A 327 -12.59 -35.76 -93.58
C VAL A 327 -12.14 -35.01 -92.30
N GLN A 328 -11.16 -34.11 -92.39
CA GLN A 328 -10.44 -33.61 -91.20
C GLN A 328 -11.20 -32.65 -90.26
N ARG A 329 -12.22 -31.91 -90.72
CA ARG A 329 -12.86 -30.87 -89.90
C ARG A 329 -14.01 -31.37 -89.02
N THR A 330 -14.76 -32.38 -89.48
CA THR A 330 -15.96 -32.88 -88.80
C THR A 330 -15.66 -33.81 -87.63
N LEU A 331 -14.62 -34.65 -87.74
CA LEU A 331 -14.20 -35.54 -86.65
C LEU A 331 -13.68 -34.76 -85.44
N LYS A 332 -12.94 -33.67 -85.66
CA LYS A 332 -12.31 -32.89 -84.58
C LYS A 332 -13.36 -32.20 -83.69
N ALA A 333 -14.40 -31.62 -84.29
CA ALA A 333 -15.44 -30.88 -83.57
C ALA A 333 -16.38 -31.75 -82.72
N VAL A 334 -16.74 -32.95 -83.20
CA VAL A 334 -17.60 -33.90 -82.46
C VAL A 334 -16.91 -34.42 -81.19
N ILE A 335 -15.59 -34.50 -81.27
CA ILE A 335 -14.73 -35.07 -80.24
C ILE A 335 -14.39 -34.02 -79.19
N ASP A 336 -14.15 -32.76 -79.60
CA ASP A 336 -13.94 -31.64 -78.66
C ASP A 336 -15.17 -31.39 -77.76
N ASN A 337 -16.39 -31.57 -78.27
CA ASN A 337 -17.63 -31.45 -77.47
C ASN A 337 -17.80 -32.55 -76.40
N GLN A 338 -17.21 -33.72 -76.58
CA GLN A 338 -17.28 -34.81 -75.60
C GLN A 338 -16.28 -34.64 -74.44
N ILE A 339 -15.20 -33.89 -74.67
CA ILE A 339 -14.17 -33.59 -73.66
C ILE A 339 -14.75 -32.72 -72.54
N SER A 340 -15.63 -31.77 -72.86
CA SER A 340 -16.24 -30.86 -71.88
C SER A 340 -17.20 -31.56 -70.90
N LEU A 341 -17.74 -32.74 -71.26
CA LEU A 341 -18.69 -33.52 -70.45
C LEU A 341 -18.01 -34.60 -69.58
N ALA A 342 -16.74 -34.92 -69.86
CA ALA A 342 -15.97 -35.90 -69.08
C ALA A 342 -15.23 -35.29 -67.88
N GLU A 343 -15.28 -33.96 -67.71
CA GLU A 343 -14.59 -33.23 -66.63
C GLU A 343 -15.19 -33.47 -65.24
N GLU A 344 -16.41 -34.02 -65.13
CA GLU A 344 -17.10 -34.23 -63.85
C GLU A 344 -16.68 -35.52 -63.10
N ASN A 345 -16.19 -36.55 -63.78
CA ASN A 345 -15.88 -37.84 -63.13
C ASN A 345 -14.38 -38.02 -62.84
N ARG A 346 -14.03 -38.06 -61.55
CA ARG A 346 -12.64 -38.15 -61.07
C ARG A 346 -11.91 -39.46 -61.40
N PHE A 347 -12.58 -40.53 -61.82
CA PHE A 347 -11.98 -41.86 -61.96
C PHE A 347 -12.39 -42.68 -63.20
N GLU A 348 -13.01 -42.09 -64.22
CA GLU A 348 -13.46 -42.87 -65.40
C GLU A 348 -12.90 -42.33 -66.72
N LEU A 349 -12.36 -43.24 -67.52
CA LEU A 349 -11.97 -42.99 -68.91
C LEU A 349 -13.19 -43.26 -69.81
N ARG A 350 -13.96 -42.23 -70.14
CA ARG A 350 -15.07 -42.37 -71.09
C ARG A 350 -14.54 -42.32 -72.52
N VAL A 351 -14.31 -43.48 -73.10
CA VAL A 351 -13.95 -43.62 -74.52
C VAL A 351 -15.15 -43.18 -75.38
N PRO A 352 -14.96 -42.49 -76.52
CA PRO A 352 -16.05 -42.02 -77.36
C PRO A 352 -17.03 -43.15 -77.70
N SER A 353 -18.33 -42.92 -77.46
CA SER A 353 -19.37 -43.87 -77.87
C SER A 353 -19.35 -44.03 -79.39
N SER A 354 -19.47 -45.27 -79.86
CA SER A 354 -19.53 -45.67 -81.28
C SER A 354 -20.52 -44.85 -82.11
N LEU A 355 -21.54 -44.28 -81.47
CA LEU A 355 -22.56 -43.42 -82.06
C LEU A 355 -22.01 -42.15 -82.74
N ALA A 356 -20.96 -41.53 -82.19
CA ALA A 356 -20.36 -40.32 -82.75
C ALA A 356 -19.52 -40.60 -84.02
N VAL A 357 -18.97 -41.81 -84.12
CA VAL A 357 -18.16 -42.28 -85.26
C VAL A 357 -19.06 -42.64 -86.45
N ASN A 358 -20.27 -43.15 -86.17
CA ASN A 358 -21.21 -43.62 -87.19
C ASN A 358 -21.83 -42.49 -88.04
N ALA A 359 -22.09 -41.32 -87.47
CA ALA A 359 -22.65 -40.17 -88.19
C ALA A 359 -21.69 -39.59 -89.25
N VAL A 360 -20.38 -39.69 -89.02
CA VAL A 360 -19.35 -39.28 -89.98
C VAL A 360 -19.12 -40.36 -91.05
N GLY A 361 -19.37 -41.63 -90.73
CA GLY A 361 -19.22 -42.76 -91.64
C GLY A 361 -20.05 -42.61 -92.93
N HIS A 362 -21.33 -42.24 -92.81
CA HIS A 362 -22.22 -42.11 -93.97
C HIS A 362 -21.78 -41.06 -94.99
N SER A 363 -21.40 -39.85 -94.54
CA SER A 363 -20.91 -38.79 -95.43
C SER A 363 -19.61 -39.15 -96.13
N VAL A 364 -18.78 -39.99 -95.50
CA VAL A 364 -17.50 -40.44 -96.06
C VAL A 364 -17.73 -41.55 -97.09
N GLU A 365 -18.64 -42.49 -96.81
CA GLU A 365 -19.04 -43.58 -97.70
C GLU A 365 -19.58 -43.04 -99.04
N ASP A 366 -20.43 -42.01 -98.99
CA ASP A 366 -21.03 -41.38 -100.19
C ASP A 366 -19.98 -40.72 -101.09
N THR A 367 -18.99 -40.06 -100.50
CA THR A 367 -17.87 -39.46 -101.27
C THR A 367 -16.90 -40.51 -101.84
N LEU A 368 -16.75 -41.65 -101.17
CA LEU A 368 -15.97 -42.79 -101.69
C LEU A 368 -16.67 -43.44 -102.88
N ASN A 369 -17.98 -43.65 -102.77
CA ASN A 369 -18.81 -44.20 -103.84
C ASN A 369 -18.77 -43.33 -105.10
N GLY A 370 -18.73 -41.99 -104.96
CA GLY A 370 -18.54 -41.08 -106.09
C GLY A 370 -17.16 -41.18 -106.77
N LEU A 371 -16.08 -41.40 -106.00
CA LEU A 371 -14.72 -41.58 -106.52
C LEU A 371 -14.49 -42.95 -107.18
N ASP A 372 -15.23 -43.97 -106.75
CA ASP A 372 -15.14 -45.35 -107.24
C ASP A 372 -16.10 -45.67 -108.39
N SER A 373 -16.97 -44.73 -108.77
CA SER A 373 -17.91 -44.86 -109.91
C SER A 373 -17.19 -45.22 -111.21
N LEU A 374 -17.84 -46.06 -112.03
CA LEU A 374 -17.33 -46.49 -113.34
C LEU A 374 -17.13 -45.33 -114.33
N GLU A 375 -17.76 -44.19 -114.08
CA GLU A 375 -17.58 -42.95 -114.86
C GLU A 375 -16.17 -42.36 -114.75
N ASN A 376 -15.47 -42.63 -113.64
CA ASN A 376 -14.10 -42.14 -113.41
C ASN A 376 -13.01 -43.10 -113.92
N LYS A 377 -13.40 -44.15 -114.66
CA LYS A 377 -12.50 -45.17 -115.20
C LYS A 377 -11.82 -44.66 -116.49
N PRO A 378 -10.49 -44.76 -116.60
CA PRO A 378 -9.77 -44.47 -117.85
C PRO A 378 -10.08 -45.49 -118.95
N GLU A 379 -10.26 -45.04 -120.20
CA GLU A 379 -10.69 -45.87 -121.35
C GLU A 379 -9.77 -47.06 -121.69
N LYS A 380 -8.50 -47.05 -121.26
CA LYS A 380 -7.48 -48.06 -121.59
C LYS A 380 -7.30 -49.20 -120.56
N ILE A 381 -8.16 -49.27 -119.54
CA ILE A 381 -7.97 -50.19 -118.40
C ILE A 381 -9.09 -51.25 -118.36
N LEU A 382 -8.76 -52.50 -118.03
CA LEU A 382 -9.74 -53.57 -117.83
C LEU A 382 -10.60 -53.32 -116.58
N VAL A 383 -11.86 -53.75 -116.61
CA VAL A 383 -12.79 -53.60 -115.46
C VAL A 383 -12.24 -54.32 -114.22
N GLU A 384 -11.57 -55.44 -114.41
CA GLU A 384 -10.94 -56.25 -113.34
C GLU A 384 -9.76 -55.54 -112.67
N THR A 385 -8.97 -54.77 -113.44
CA THR A 385 -7.89 -53.96 -112.90
C THR A 385 -8.41 -52.75 -112.12
N TRP A 386 -9.53 -52.16 -112.59
CA TRP A 386 -10.21 -51.07 -111.89
C TRP A 386 -10.84 -51.54 -110.57
N SER A 387 -11.48 -52.71 -110.54
CA SER A 387 -12.05 -53.27 -109.31
C SER A 387 -10.96 -53.62 -108.29
N LYS A 388 -9.82 -54.17 -108.72
CA LYS A 388 -8.63 -54.37 -107.86
C LYS A 388 -8.07 -53.05 -107.30
N LEU A 389 -8.08 -51.97 -108.07
CA LEU A 389 -7.67 -50.65 -107.58
C LEU A 389 -8.64 -50.10 -106.53
N VAL A 390 -9.95 -50.25 -106.77
CA VAL A 390 -11.00 -49.81 -105.84
C VAL A 390 -10.88 -50.57 -104.51
N THR A 391 -10.66 -51.89 -104.53
CA THR A 391 -10.49 -52.68 -103.30
C THR A 391 -9.21 -52.28 -102.54
N LEU A 392 -8.08 -52.07 -103.23
CA LEU A 392 -6.85 -51.60 -102.60
C LEU A 392 -7.00 -50.17 -102.04
N ARG A 393 -7.70 -49.27 -102.74
CA ARG A 393 -7.98 -47.90 -102.29
C ARG A 393 -8.87 -47.90 -101.04
N ARG A 394 -9.94 -48.70 -101.03
CA ARG A 394 -10.84 -48.85 -99.88
C ARG A 394 -10.12 -49.46 -98.67
N GLY A 395 -9.37 -50.53 -98.87
CA GLY A 395 -8.58 -51.16 -97.80
C GLY A 395 -7.53 -50.21 -97.20
N LYS A 396 -6.87 -49.39 -98.02
CA LYS A 396 -5.96 -48.35 -97.51
C LYS A 396 -6.70 -47.23 -96.80
N PHE A 397 -7.82 -46.78 -97.35
CA PHE A 397 -8.64 -45.73 -96.73
C PHE A 397 -9.15 -46.14 -95.34
N GLU A 398 -9.61 -47.39 -95.18
CA GLU A 398 -10.02 -47.95 -93.89
C GLU A 398 -8.87 -47.92 -92.87
N LYS A 399 -7.66 -48.34 -93.26
CA LYS A 399 -6.48 -48.31 -92.39
C LYS A 399 -6.05 -46.88 -92.04
N GLU A 400 -6.06 -45.94 -92.98
CA GLU A 400 -5.80 -44.52 -92.74
C GLU A 400 -6.83 -43.90 -91.78
N GLN A 401 -8.10 -44.29 -91.89
CA GLN A 401 -9.18 -43.83 -91.01
C GLN A 401 -9.03 -44.41 -89.58
N GLN A 402 -8.69 -45.70 -89.47
CA GLN A 402 -8.35 -46.34 -88.20
C GLN A 402 -7.13 -45.69 -87.53
N LEU A 403 -6.14 -45.28 -88.33
CA LEU A 403 -4.94 -44.60 -87.85
C LEU A 403 -5.27 -43.20 -87.31
N LYS A 404 -6.14 -42.44 -88.01
CA LYS A 404 -6.62 -41.12 -87.55
C LYS A 404 -7.46 -41.23 -86.27
N SER A 405 -8.36 -42.21 -86.18
CA SER A 405 -9.19 -42.39 -84.98
C SER A 405 -8.34 -42.79 -83.77
N LYS A 406 -7.40 -43.73 -83.92
CA LYS A 406 -6.46 -44.10 -82.84
C LYS A 406 -5.50 -42.97 -82.46
N ALA A 407 -5.00 -42.19 -83.42
CA ALA A 407 -4.16 -41.02 -83.14
C ALA A 407 -4.90 -39.99 -82.27
N LEU A 408 -6.19 -39.80 -82.55
CA LEU A 408 -7.01 -38.87 -81.81
C LEU A 408 -7.30 -39.39 -80.40
N VAL A 409 -7.67 -40.66 -80.25
CA VAL A 409 -7.87 -41.30 -78.94
C VAL A 409 -6.58 -41.23 -78.10
N LEU A 410 -5.41 -41.49 -78.71
CA LEU A 410 -4.12 -41.33 -78.05
C LEU A 410 -3.90 -39.89 -77.59
N ALA A 411 -4.21 -38.88 -78.41
CA ALA A 411 -4.10 -37.48 -78.01
C ALA A 411 -4.98 -37.16 -76.79
N GLN A 412 -6.22 -37.65 -76.76
CA GLN A 412 -7.15 -37.46 -75.64
C GLN A 412 -6.68 -38.14 -74.35
N ILE A 413 -6.22 -39.39 -74.42
CA ILE A 413 -5.76 -40.09 -73.21
C ILE A 413 -4.46 -39.45 -72.70
N ASN A 414 -3.58 -38.96 -73.58
CA ASN A 414 -2.39 -38.20 -73.16
C ASN A 414 -2.76 -36.90 -72.43
N THR A 415 -3.73 -36.12 -72.91
CA THR A 415 -4.15 -34.88 -72.22
C THR A 415 -4.83 -35.17 -70.88
N PHE A 416 -5.68 -36.20 -70.81
CA PHE A 416 -6.28 -36.66 -69.56
C PHE A 416 -5.23 -37.12 -68.54
N LEU A 417 -4.24 -37.91 -68.98
CA LEU A 417 -3.15 -38.39 -68.15
C LEU A 417 -2.26 -37.24 -67.65
N GLN A 418 -2.06 -36.20 -68.46
CA GLN A 418 -1.35 -35.00 -68.02
C GLN A 418 -2.11 -34.28 -66.89
N LYS A 419 -3.41 -34.02 -67.06
CA LYS A 419 -4.26 -33.44 -66.00
C LYS A 419 -4.23 -34.26 -64.71
N LYS A 420 -4.24 -35.60 -64.81
CA LYS A 420 -4.14 -36.49 -63.63
C LYS A 420 -2.78 -36.43 -62.96
N LYS A 421 -1.68 -36.34 -63.72
CA LYS A 421 -0.34 -36.13 -63.17
C LYS A 421 -0.21 -34.80 -62.44
N GLU A 422 -0.82 -33.74 -62.97
CA GLU A 422 -0.87 -32.43 -62.32
C GLU A 422 -1.60 -32.53 -60.98
N TYR A 423 -2.79 -33.16 -60.94
CA TYR A 423 -3.51 -33.43 -59.68
C TYR A 423 -2.71 -34.26 -58.67
N ASP A 424 -2.00 -35.30 -59.11
CA ASP A 424 -1.13 -36.11 -58.22
C ASP A 424 0.03 -35.27 -57.65
N SER A 425 0.57 -34.34 -58.44
CA SER A 425 1.59 -33.39 -57.99
C SER A 425 1.04 -32.38 -56.98
N GLU A 426 -0.21 -31.93 -57.15
CA GLU A 426 -0.91 -31.08 -56.18
C GLU A 426 -1.13 -31.81 -54.85
N LEU A 427 -1.59 -33.07 -54.90
CA LEU A 427 -1.71 -33.93 -53.71
C LEU A 427 -0.36 -34.10 -53.01
N LYS A 428 0.72 -34.32 -53.77
CA LYS A 428 2.07 -34.40 -53.21
C LYS A 428 2.48 -33.11 -52.51
N SER A 429 2.27 -31.95 -53.14
CA SER A 429 2.55 -30.65 -52.52
C SER A 429 1.72 -30.42 -51.26
N ARG A 430 0.45 -30.84 -51.24
CA ARG A 430 -0.41 -30.74 -50.07
C ARG A 430 0.08 -31.63 -48.93
N ILE A 431 0.49 -32.87 -49.21
CA ILE A 431 1.11 -33.77 -48.22
C ILE A 431 2.37 -33.14 -47.62
N GLU A 432 3.25 -32.56 -48.46
CA GLU A 432 4.46 -31.88 -48.00
C GLU A 432 4.11 -30.71 -47.07
N LYS A 433 3.18 -29.84 -47.46
CA LYS A 433 2.70 -28.73 -46.61
C LYS A 433 2.09 -29.20 -45.29
N THR A 434 1.24 -30.23 -45.32
CA THR A 434 0.64 -30.79 -44.09
C THR A 434 1.73 -31.40 -43.20
N SER A 435 2.74 -32.05 -43.77
CA SER A 435 3.88 -32.59 -43.01
C SER A 435 4.75 -31.50 -42.37
N GLU A 436 4.99 -30.40 -43.07
CA GLU A 436 5.67 -29.22 -42.51
C GLU A 436 4.87 -28.59 -41.36
N ASN A 437 3.55 -28.48 -41.52
CA ASN A 437 2.68 -27.95 -40.47
C ASN A 437 2.67 -28.83 -39.22
N ILE A 438 2.72 -30.16 -39.37
CA ILE A 438 2.88 -31.09 -38.24
C ILE A 438 4.21 -30.83 -37.52
N GLN A 439 5.30 -30.63 -38.26
CA GLN A 439 6.59 -30.35 -37.65
C GLN A 439 6.58 -29.01 -36.90
N LYS A 440 5.99 -27.97 -37.48
CA LYS A 440 5.81 -26.66 -36.80
C LYS A 440 5.06 -26.79 -35.48
N ILE A 441 3.93 -27.50 -35.45
CA ILE A 441 3.16 -27.70 -34.22
C ILE A 441 3.95 -28.51 -33.18
N ARG A 442 4.76 -29.48 -33.62
CA ARG A 442 5.64 -30.23 -32.70
C ARG A 442 6.71 -29.34 -32.07
N ASP A 443 7.31 -28.46 -32.87
CA ASP A 443 8.32 -27.51 -32.40
C ASP A 443 7.68 -26.47 -31.45
N GLU A 444 6.50 -25.94 -31.79
CA GLU A 444 5.71 -25.05 -30.91
C GLU A 444 5.34 -25.73 -29.59
N ARG A 445 4.91 -27.00 -29.63
CA ARG A 445 4.62 -27.78 -28.41
C ARG A 445 5.87 -27.98 -27.56
N LEU A 446 7.02 -28.26 -28.17
CA LEU A 446 8.28 -28.41 -27.45
C LEU A 446 8.71 -27.09 -26.80
N GLN A 447 8.62 -25.97 -27.52
CA GLN A 447 8.89 -24.65 -26.97
C GLN A 447 7.96 -24.31 -25.80
N PHE A 448 6.66 -24.59 -25.94
CA PHE A 448 5.68 -24.38 -24.88
C PHE A 448 5.97 -25.22 -23.63
N ASN A 449 6.39 -26.48 -23.80
CA ASN A 449 6.73 -27.35 -22.67
C ASN A 449 8.02 -26.92 -21.95
N LEU A 450 8.95 -26.28 -22.66
CA LEU A 450 10.18 -25.72 -22.08
C LEU A 450 9.94 -24.34 -21.45
N ASN A 451 8.99 -23.57 -21.98
CA ASN A 451 8.62 -22.26 -21.46
C ASN A 451 7.68 -22.41 -20.25
N ILE A 452 8.27 -22.64 -19.08
CA ILE A 452 7.54 -22.87 -17.84
C ILE A 452 7.17 -21.54 -17.19
N GLU A 453 5.88 -21.33 -16.95
CA GLU A 453 5.39 -20.20 -16.16
C GLU A 453 5.67 -20.39 -14.67
N VAL A 454 6.27 -19.39 -14.04
CA VAL A 454 6.60 -19.39 -12.61
C VAL A 454 5.89 -18.24 -11.91
N GLN A 455 5.29 -18.55 -10.76
CA GLN A 455 4.63 -17.57 -9.91
C GLN A 455 5.59 -17.11 -8.81
N LEU A 456 5.82 -15.80 -8.76
CA LEU A 456 6.64 -15.12 -7.77
C LEU A 456 5.78 -14.20 -6.91
N LEU A 457 6.05 -14.19 -5.61
CA LEU A 457 5.41 -13.28 -4.66
C LEU A 457 6.35 -12.11 -4.38
N LEU A 458 5.97 -10.93 -4.84
CA LEU A 458 6.73 -9.69 -4.71
C LEU A 458 5.96 -8.70 -3.84
N LYS A 459 6.68 -7.92 -3.04
CA LYS A 459 6.07 -6.85 -2.23
C LYS A 459 5.82 -5.61 -3.08
N GLN A 460 4.81 -4.82 -2.70
CA GLN A 460 4.60 -3.50 -3.28
C GLN A 460 5.87 -2.66 -3.13
N GLY A 461 6.33 -2.05 -4.23
CA GLY A 461 7.62 -1.33 -4.32
C GLY A 461 8.78 -2.15 -4.90
N GLN A 462 8.66 -3.47 -5.02
CA GLN A 462 9.57 -4.29 -5.84
C GLN A 462 9.11 -4.38 -7.30
N VAL A 463 7.85 -4.05 -7.55
CA VAL A 463 7.27 -3.90 -8.87
C VAL A 463 7.22 -2.40 -9.14
N GLU A 464 8.02 -1.93 -10.10
CA GLU A 464 8.11 -0.52 -10.48
C GLU A 464 7.05 -0.12 -11.51
N VAL A 465 6.35 -1.11 -12.10
CA VAL A 465 5.27 -0.87 -13.05
C VAL A 465 4.02 -0.42 -12.29
N GLY A 466 3.46 0.71 -12.72
CA GLY A 466 2.22 1.22 -12.19
C GLY A 466 1.08 0.24 -12.45
N ILE A 467 0.43 -0.22 -11.38
CA ILE A 467 -0.77 -1.06 -11.46
C ILE A 467 -1.93 -0.13 -11.83
N CYS A 468 -2.11 0.14 -13.13
CA CYS A 468 -3.17 1.04 -13.60
C CYS A 468 -4.50 0.30 -13.83
N ASP A 469 -4.45 -1.02 -14.00
CA ASP A 469 -5.60 -1.87 -14.33
C ASP A 469 -5.91 -2.92 -13.25
N LEU A 470 -7.16 -3.40 -13.23
CA LEU A 470 -7.63 -4.48 -12.34
C LEU A 470 -6.84 -5.79 -12.55
N VAL A 471 -6.36 -6.02 -13.77
CA VAL A 471 -5.43 -7.10 -14.13
C VAL A 471 -4.17 -6.45 -14.71
N PRO A 472 -3.10 -6.29 -13.93
CA PRO A 472 -1.88 -5.70 -14.45
C PRO A 472 -1.25 -6.59 -15.51
N ASP A 473 -1.01 -6.03 -16.69
CA ASP A 473 -0.26 -6.68 -17.77
C ASP A 473 1.24 -6.53 -17.51
N TYR A 474 1.94 -7.66 -17.45
CA TYR A 474 3.38 -7.73 -17.21
C TYR A 474 4.14 -8.30 -18.42
N THR A 475 3.52 -8.37 -19.61
CA THR A 475 4.13 -8.92 -20.82
C THR A 475 5.45 -8.24 -21.19
N GLU A 476 5.55 -6.92 -21.00
CA GLU A 476 6.76 -6.14 -21.29
C GLU A 476 7.72 -6.01 -20.08
N CYS A 477 7.46 -6.75 -19.00
CA CYS A 477 8.26 -6.62 -17.77
C CYS A 477 9.49 -7.53 -17.79
N ILE A 478 10.59 -7.01 -17.24
CA ILE A 478 11.86 -7.73 -17.13
C ILE A 478 12.16 -7.97 -15.64
N LEU A 479 12.55 -9.20 -15.31
CA LEU A 479 13.02 -9.52 -13.98
C LEU A 479 14.48 -9.09 -13.82
N VAL A 480 14.72 -8.09 -12.98
CA VAL A 480 16.08 -7.59 -12.67
C VAL A 480 16.54 -8.15 -11.33
N HIS A 481 17.78 -8.62 -11.26
CA HIS A 481 18.36 -9.10 -10.01
C HIS A 481 18.57 -7.94 -9.02
N ARG A 482 18.13 -8.15 -7.77
CA ARG A 482 18.17 -7.14 -6.70
C ARG A 482 19.54 -6.50 -6.50
N SER A 483 20.63 -7.25 -6.68
CA SER A 483 21.99 -6.71 -6.51
C SER A 483 22.30 -5.56 -7.44
N VAL A 484 21.72 -5.52 -8.64
CA VAL A 484 21.95 -4.43 -9.60
C VAL A 484 21.40 -3.13 -9.04
N VAL A 485 20.17 -3.16 -8.52
CA VAL A 485 19.51 -2.01 -7.90
C VAL A 485 20.22 -1.60 -6.61
N GLU A 486 20.63 -2.55 -5.77
CA GLU A 486 21.36 -2.25 -4.54
C GLU A 486 22.75 -1.65 -4.80
N ASN A 487 23.47 -2.16 -5.80
CA ASN A 487 24.75 -1.63 -6.22
C ASN A 487 24.60 -0.19 -6.74
N LEU A 488 23.60 0.07 -7.56
CA LEU A 488 23.28 1.43 -8.02
C LEU A 488 22.93 2.35 -6.84
N ASN A 489 22.08 1.91 -5.92
CA ASN A 489 21.71 2.67 -4.73
C ASN A 489 22.91 2.97 -3.83
N SER A 490 23.84 2.01 -3.67
CA SER A 490 25.08 2.23 -2.92
C SER A 490 25.97 3.28 -3.59
N THR A 491 26.05 3.24 -4.92
CA THR A 491 26.81 4.21 -5.74
C THR A 491 26.20 5.60 -5.63
N ILE A 492 24.87 5.71 -5.73
CA ILE A 492 24.12 6.97 -5.57
C ILE A 492 24.37 7.56 -4.17
N LYS A 493 24.35 6.74 -3.12
CA LYS A 493 24.66 7.19 -1.75
C LYS A 493 26.09 7.69 -1.62
N ALA A 494 27.07 7.00 -2.19
CA ALA A 494 28.47 7.41 -2.17
C ALA A 494 28.69 8.75 -2.91
N LEU A 495 28.09 8.91 -4.09
CA LEU A 495 28.11 10.17 -4.84
C LEU A 495 27.42 11.29 -4.07
N GLY A 496 26.27 11.00 -3.43
CA GLY A 496 25.55 11.94 -2.58
C GLY A 496 26.39 12.41 -1.39
N GLN A 497 27.10 11.49 -0.72
CA GLN A 497 28.03 11.83 0.37
C GLN A 497 29.19 12.71 -0.12
N THR A 498 29.74 12.40 -1.28
CA THR A 498 30.82 13.20 -1.89
C THR A 498 30.33 14.62 -2.21
N LYS A 499 29.13 14.76 -2.77
CA LYS A 499 28.50 16.06 -3.02
C LYS A 499 28.27 16.83 -1.72
N LEU A 500 27.78 16.17 -0.66
CA LEU A 500 27.58 16.79 0.65
C LEU A 500 28.91 17.26 1.27
N ALA A 501 29.98 16.47 1.15
CA ALA A 501 31.31 16.85 1.61
C ALA A 501 31.80 18.11 0.89
N SER A 502 31.74 18.14 -0.45
CA SER A 502 32.11 19.32 -1.25
C SER A 502 31.25 20.56 -0.91
N MET A 503 29.95 20.38 -0.64
CA MET A 503 29.08 21.48 -0.20
C MET A 503 29.46 21.99 1.20
N ARG A 504 29.90 21.12 2.12
CA ARG A 504 30.40 21.52 3.44
C ARG A 504 31.72 22.28 3.33
N GLU A 505 32.66 21.78 2.55
CA GLU A 505 33.93 22.47 2.27
C GLU A 505 33.68 23.86 1.68
N SER A 506 32.75 23.97 0.71
CA SER A 506 32.36 25.26 0.13
C SER A 506 31.74 26.20 1.16
N LYS A 507 30.92 25.68 2.09
CA LYS A 507 30.35 26.47 3.19
C LYS A 507 31.44 26.98 4.12
N ASP A 508 32.38 26.13 4.52
CA ASP A 508 33.44 26.50 5.45
C ASP A 508 34.46 27.44 4.81
N PHE A 509 34.73 27.30 3.51
CA PHE A 509 35.50 28.27 2.74
C PHE A 509 34.86 29.66 2.76
N ARG A 510 33.54 29.76 2.54
CA ARG A 510 32.82 31.04 2.64
C ARG A 510 32.85 31.65 4.04
N LYS A 511 32.74 30.82 5.09
CA LYS A 511 32.93 31.31 6.47
C LYS A 511 34.34 31.86 6.67
N GLY A 512 35.35 31.19 6.14
CA GLY A 512 36.74 31.64 6.18
C GLY A 512 36.91 32.99 5.50
N ILE A 513 36.31 33.19 4.31
CA ILE A 513 36.30 34.49 3.62
C ILE A 513 35.66 35.56 4.51
N HIS A 514 34.48 35.32 5.07
CA HIS A 514 33.81 36.30 5.92
C HIS A 514 34.61 36.64 7.19
N LEU A 515 35.29 35.66 7.78
CA LEU A 515 36.17 35.91 8.93
C LEU A 515 37.34 36.80 8.53
N LEU A 516 37.98 36.54 7.38
CA LEU A 516 39.07 37.37 6.86
C LEU A 516 38.60 38.79 6.51
N GLU A 517 37.42 38.93 5.90
CA GLU A 517 36.81 40.24 5.64
C GLU A 517 36.56 41.02 6.92
N TRP A 518 36.10 40.34 7.98
CA TRP A 518 35.89 40.95 9.29
C TRP A 518 37.22 41.38 9.93
N GLN A 519 38.24 40.52 9.92
CA GLN A 519 39.57 40.85 10.42
C GLN A 519 40.21 42.02 9.67
N LEU A 520 40.04 42.06 8.34
CA LEU A 520 40.51 43.18 7.53
C LEU A 520 39.82 44.50 7.93
N LYS A 521 38.50 44.47 8.16
CA LYS A 521 37.77 45.65 8.67
C LYS A 521 38.25 46.08 10.06
N GLU A 522 38.50 45.13 10.95
CA GLU A 522 39.05 45.41 12.28
C GLU A 522 40.41 46.10 12.18
N MET A 523 41.34 45.56 11.38
CA MET A 523 42.66 46.14 11.18
C MET A 523 42.59 47.52 10.52
N LEU A 524 41.67 47.75 9.59
CA LEU A 524 41.44 49.06 8.99
C LEU A 524 40.95 50.08 10.03
N MET A 525 39.98 49.71 10.87
CA MET A 525 39.49 50.57 11.96
C MET A 525 40.62 50.90 12.96
N GLN A 526 41.43 49.92 13.35
CA GLN A 526 42.59 50.16 14.21
C GLN A 526 43.61 51.08 13.54
N ALA A 527 43.83 50.96 12.24
CA ALA A 527 44.72 51.86 11.50
C ALA A 527 44.17 53.29 11.45
N GLU A 528 42.86 53.46 11.25
CA GLU A 528 42.18 54.76 11.31
C GLU A 528 42.25 55.39 12.71
N ASP A 529 42.04 54.60 13.76
CA ASP A 529 42.18 55.05 15.15
C ASP A 529 43.62 55.52 15.42
N LEU A 530 44.62 54.75 15.00
CA LEU A 530 46.03 55.13 15.14
C LEU A 530 46.38 56.38 14.33
N GLN A 531 45.82 56.55 13.12
CA GLN A 531 45.98 57.77 12.33
C GLN A 531 45.36 58.98 13.04
N THR A 532 44.20 58.80 13.65
CA THR A 532 43.52 59.84 14.42
C THR A 532 44.35 60.24 15.63
N VAL A 533 44.86 59.26 16.40
CA VAL A 533 45.76 59.51 17.52
C VAL A 533 47.05 60.21 17.06
N ALA A 534 47.62 59.80 15.93
CA ALA A 534 48.80 60.46 15.38
C ALA A 534 48.52 61.91 14.98
N HIS A 535 47.36 62.16 14.37
CA HIS A 535 46.91 63.51 14.03
C HIS A 535 46.68 64.36 15.28
N ASP A 536 46.04 63.80 16.32
CA ASP A 536 45.80 64.48 17.58
C ASP A 536 47.10 64.82 18.30
N LEU A 537 48.09 63.91 18.29
CA LEU A 537 49.43 64.17 18.80
C LEU A 537 50.15 65.27 18.00
N GLN A 538 49.98 65.33 16.68
CA GLN A 538 50.52 66.41 15.85
C GLN A 538 49.88 67.77 16.18
N LEU A 539 48.58 67.78 16.49
CA LEU A 539 47.86 68.99 16.89
C LEU A 539 48.05 69.38 18.36
N LEU A 540 48.58 68.47 19.18
CA LEU A 540 48.80 68.71 20.60
C LEU A 540 49.88 69.78 20.79
N LYS A 541 49.47 70.92 21.35
CA LYS A 541 50.40 71.99 21.71
C LYS A 541 51.05 71.66 23.05
N VAL A 542 52.38 71.52 23.03
CA VAL A 542 53.16 71.24 24.25
C VAL A 542 53.03 72.41 25.23
N THR A 543 52.37 72.16 26.36
CA THR A 543 52.22 73.14 27.45
C THR A 543 53.43 73.09 28.39
N LYS A 544 53.67 74.19 29.13
CA LYS A 544 54.80 74.30 30.07
C LYS A 544 54.81 73.22 31.16
N GLU A 545 53.65 72.76 31.61
CA GLU A 545 53.53 71.67 32.58
C GLU A 545 53.98 70.33 31.99
N LEU A 546 53.62 70.04 30.74
CA LEU A 546 54.08 68.85 30.03
C LEU A 546 55.60 68.90 29.77
N GLN A 547 56.13 70.10 29.50
CA GLN A 547 57.56 70.35 29.34
C GLN A 547 58.34 70.13 30.65
N LEU A 548 57.81 70.62 31.77
CA LEU A 548 58.38 70.38 33.10
C LEU A 548 58.34 68.89 33.47
N TYR A 549 57.23 68.21 33.16
CA TYR A 549 57.07 66.78 33.37
C TYR A 549 58.05 65.93 32.52
N LEU A 550 58.35 66.38 31.31
CA LEU A 550 59.32 65.74 30.41
C LEU A 550 60.78 66.13 30.69
N SER A 551 61.03 67.28 31.36
CA SER A 551 62.39 67.77 31.66
C SER A 551 62.95 67.31 33.01
N ASP A 552 62.11 67.01 34.00
CA ASP A 552 62.54 66.49 35.31
C ASP A 552 62.98 65.03 35.18
N THR A 553 64.27 64.80 34.98
CA THR A 553 64.85 63.46 34.85
C THR A 553 65.01 62.74 36.20
N ASP A 554 65.00 63.46 37.33
CA ASP A 554 65.03 62.86 38.68
C ASP A 554 63.85 63.31 39.55
N GLN A 555 62.65 62.81 39.20
CA GLN A 555 61.42 62.96 40.00
C GLN A 555 61.58 62.54 41.48
N LYS A 556 62.58 61.70 41.78
CA LYS A 556 62.89 61.27 43.15
C LYS A 556 63.48 62.40 43.98
N LEU A 557 64.40 63.19 43.45
CA LEU A 557 65.08 64.25 44.20
C LEU A 557 64.12 65.39 44.58
N SER A 558 63.23 65.79 43.67
CA SER A 558 62.21 66.81 43.93
C SER A 558 61.22 66.36 45.01
N LYS A 559 60.72 65.12 44.90
CA LYS A 559 59.84 64.53 45.93
C LYS A 559 60.55 64.34 47.27
N GLN A 560 61.85 64.02 47.28
CA GLN A 560 62.63 63.87 48.52
C GLN A 560 62.78 65.20 49.26
N GLN A 561 63.04 66.29 48.53
CA GLN A 561 63.09 67.64 49.11
C GLN A 561 61.74 68.07 49.67
N GLU A 562 60.65 67.76 48.97
CA GLU A 562 59.29 68.01 49.46
C GLU A 562 59.02 67.22 50.76
N ILE A 563 59.40 65.94 50.82
CA ILE A 563 59.27 65.10 52.01
C ILE A 563 60.10 65.66 53.18
N ASP A 564 61.35 66.05 52.95
CA ASP A 564 62.22 66.61 53.99
C ASP A 564 61.64 67.91 54.57
N THR A 565 61.03 68.77 53.75
CA THR A 565 60.36 69.97 54.26
C THR A 565 59.12 69.64 55.10
N LEU A 566 58.35 68.63 54.70
CA LEU A 566 57.17 68.17 55.44
C LEU A 566 57.55 67.49 56.77
N GLU A 567 58.63 66.71 56.81
CA GLU A 567 59.11 66.08 58.05
C GLU A 567 59.58 67.12 59.07
N ASN A 568 60.30 68.15 58.63
CA ASN A 568 60.75 69.25 59.48
C ASN A 568 59.56 70.05 60.07
N THR A 569 58.53 70.32 59.28
CA THR A 569 57.32 71.01 59.78
C THR A 569 56.55 70.14 60.79
N LEU A 570 56.43 68.83 60.55
CA LEU A 570 55.83 67.88 61.49
C LEU A 570 56.58 67.81 62.82
N GLU A 571 57.91 67.84 62.81
CA GLU A 571 58.69 67.81 64.04
C GLU A 571 58.52 69.10 64.87
N MET A 572 58.43 70.25 64.20
CA MET A 572 58.08 71.52 64.83
C MET A 572 56.69 71.44 65.49
N TYR A 573 55.69 70.91 64.80
CA TYR A 573 54.35 70.71 65.36
C TYR A 573 54.33 69.75 66.55
N LYS A 574 55.11 68.65 66.51
CA LYS A 574 55.25 67.73 67.65
C LYS A 574 55.83 68.44 68.88
N LYS A 575 56.84 69.30 68.71
CA LYS A 575 57.44 70.08 69.82
C LYS A 575 56.44 71.08 70.42
N ILE A 576 55.66 71.76 69.57
CA ILE A 576 54.59 72.66 70.02
C ILE A 576 53.52 71.89 70.80
N HIS A 577 53.10 70.73 70.29
CA HIS A 577 52.08 69.90 70.95
C HIS A 577 52.56 69.39 72.32
N GLN A 578 53.82 68.95 72.43
CA GLN A 578 54.40 68.54 73.71
C GLN A 578 54.45 69.68 74.74
N ARG A 579 54.72 70.93 74.30
CA ARG A 579 54.64 72.11 75.18
C ARG A 579 53.20 72.33 75.65
N SER A 580 52.23 72.29 74.73
CA SER A 580 50.81 72.44 75.07
C SER A 580 50.31 71.37 76.07
N ILE A 581 50.74 70.11 75.91
CA ILE A 581 50.43 69.04 76.87
C ILE A 581 51.04 69.34 78.25
N LYS A 582 52.28 69.83 78.32
CA LYS A 582 52.91 70.19 79.60
C LYS A 582 52.16 71.33 80.29
N ASP A 583 51.72 72.33 79.54
CA ASP A 583 50.95 73.44 80.08
C ASP A 583 49.58 73.01 80.56
N LYS A 584 48.84 72.18 79.80
CA LYS A 584 47.58 71.60 80.26
C LYS A 584 47.76 70.73 81.51
N LYS A 585 48.84 69.95 81.62
CA LYS A 585 49.17 69.18 82.83
C LYS A 585 49.45 70.07 84.04
N ARG A 586 50.07 71.25 83.86
CA ARG A 586 50.25 72.25 84.92
C ARG A 586 48.91 72.83 85.39
N VAL A 587 48.03 73.18 84.46
CA VAL A 587 46.66 73.67 84.78
C VAL A 587 45.87 72.61 85.55
N VAL A 588 45.94 71.34 85.14
CA VAL A 588 45.28 70.25 85.87
C VAL A 588 45.85 70.07 87.29
N LYS A 589 47.16 70.26 87.49
CA LYS A 589 47.76 70.26 88.83
C LYS A 589 47.27 71.43 89.68
N ALA A 590 47.19 72.64 89.12
CA ALA A 590 46.69 73.82 89.82
C ALA A 590 45.22 73.66 90.24
N LEU A 591 44.36 73.18 89.34
CA LEU A 591 42.95 72.88 89.65
C LEU A 591 42.80 71.80 90.73
N ARG A 592 43.69 70.78 90.75
CA ARG A 592 43.70 69.77 91.83
C ARG A 592 44.13 70.36 93.17
N GLN A 593 44.98 71.40 93.18
CA GLN A 593 45.35 72.15 94.40
C GLN A 593 44.18 73.02 94.88
N GLU A 594 43.51 73.74 93.98
CA GLU A 594 42.29 74.53 94.33
C GLU A 594 41.15 73.64 94.87
N ILE A 595 41.00 72.42 94.35
CA ILE A 595 40.01 71.46 94.87
C ILE A 595 40.37 71.00 96.30
N LYS A 596 41.67 70.93 96.64
CA LYS A 596 42.13 70.62 98.01
C LYS A 596 41.95 71.77 99.00
N GLU A 597 41.94 73.03 98.54
CA GLU A 597 41.79 74.22 99.40
C GLU A 597 40.32 74.62 99.65
N LYS A 598 39.39 74.22 98.76
CA LYS A 598 37.94 74.50 98.89
C LYS A 598 37.23 74.02 100.18
N PRO A 599 37.61 72.92 100.88
CA PRO A 599 36.97 72.57 102.16
C PRO A 599 37.30 73.59 103.27
N SER A 600 38.48 74.23 103.23
CA SER A 600 38.87 75.28 104.18
C SER A 600 38.10 76.59 103.97
N ILE A 601 37.74 76.90 102.71
CA ILE A 601 36.96 78.11 102.35
C ILE A 601 35.47 77.92 102.70
N ARG A 602 34.92 76.71 102.59
CA ARG A 602 33.54 76.41 103.06
C ARG A 602 33.40 76.56 104.58
N ALA A 603 34.44 76.26 105.35
CA ALA A 603 34.44 76.47 106.80
C ALA A 603 34.47 77.97 107.18
N PHE A 604 35.14 78.81 106.38
CA PHE A 604 35.20 80.27 106.59
C PHE A 604 33.88 80.97 106.23
N VAL A 605 33.24 80.62 105.11
CA VAL A 605 31.94 81.19 104.69
C VAL A 605 30.78 80.79 105.61
N ALA A 606 30.89 79.65 106.31
CA ALA A 606 29.93 79.26 107.35
C ALA A 606 30.02 80.14 108.62
N SER A 607 31.17 80.78 108.86
CA SER A 607 31.38 81.72 109.98
C SER A 607 30.84 83.12 109.66
N ASP A 608 31.03 83.62 108.44
CA ASP A 608 30.52 84.96 108.01
C ASP A 608 28.98 85.03 107.90
N LEU A 609 28.30 83.91 107.64
CA LEU A 609 26.83 83.83 107.67
C LEU A 609 26.23 83.92 109.09
N HIS A 610 27.04 83.71 110.14
CA HIS A 610 26.62 83.89 111.53
C HIS A 610 26.64 85.37 111.94
N ASP A 611 27.65 86.13 111.49
CA ASP A 611 27.82 87.55 111.84
C ASP A 611 26.85 88.49 111.11
N HIS A 612 26.43 88.16 109.88
CA HIS A 612 25.41 88.94 109.16
C HIS A 612 23.97 88.79 109.72
N ARG A 613 23.73 87.87 110.66
CA ARG A 613 22.43 87.71 111.35
C ARG A 613 22.24 88.68 112.52
N VAL A 614 23.31 89.30 113.02
CA VAL A 614 23.31 90.16 114.23
C VAL A 614 23.17 91.65 113.90
N VAL A 615 23.41 92.07 112.65
CA VAL A 615 23.52 93.51 112.29
C VAL A 615 22.25 94.09 111.65
N LEU A 616 21.27 93.29 111.22
CA LEU A 616 20.03 93.78 110.60
C LEU A 616 18.84 93.98 111.57
N THR A 617 19.07 93.96 112.89
CA THR A 617 18.07 94.23 113.95
C THR A 617 18.02 95.69 114.44
N ARG A 618 18.73 96.63 113.79
CA ARG A 618 18.82 98.03 114.24
C ARG A 618 18.84 99.04 113.08
N CYS A 619 17.72 99.08 112.35
CA CYS A 619 17.15 100.30 111.75
C CYS A 619 15.86 99.91 111.00
N GLY A 620 14.85 99.52 111.78
CA GLY A 620 13.47 99.71 111.35
C GLY A 620 13.03 101.09 111.77
N THR A 621 12.44 101.85 110.86
CA THR A 621 11.16 102.58 111.00
C THR A 621 11.07 103.78 110.04
N TRP A 622 9.97 104.17 109.39
CA TRP A 622 8.59 103.71 109.18
C TRP A 622 8.27 104.20 107.73
N ILE A 623 7.94 103.34 106.78
CA ILE A 623 6.57 102.88 106.46
C ILE A 623 5.70 103.99 105.83
N ARG A 624 5.50 103.92 104.52
CA ARG A 624 4.16 103.67 103.94
C ARG A 624 4.23 103.22 102.47
N VAL A 625 4.11 101.91 102.31
CA VAL A 625 3.27 101.19 101.34
C VAL A 625 3.57 101.34 99.84
N LEU A 626 4.02 100.22 99.26
CA LEU A 626 3.98 99.83 97.84
C LEU A 626 4.54 100.84 96.84
N THR A 627 5.87 100.85 96.73
CA THR A 627 6.54 101.23 95.49
C THR A 627 7.37 100.03 95.03
N VAL A 628 6.70 99.15 94.28
CA VAL A 628 7.35 98.19 93.39
C VAL A 628 8.13 99.02 92.37
N LYS A 629 9.39 99.30 92.67
CA LYS A 629 10.37 99.80 91.70
C LYS A 629 10.91 98.58 90.94
N SER A 630 10.03 97.92 90.19
CA SER A 630 10.43 97.18 89.00
C SER A 630 10.65 98.22 87.91
N GLY A 631 11.87 98.70 87.83
CA GLY A 631 12.34 99.62 86.81
C GLY A 631 13.77 99.22 86.45
N PRO A 632 14.07 98.96 85.18
CA PRO A 632 13.22 98.46 84.08
C PRO A 632 13.49 96.95 83.89
N GLY A 633 12.54 96.00 83.98
CA GLY A 633 11.21 95.97 83.35
C GLY A 633 11.41 95.96 81.83
N LEU A 634 11.07 94.95 81.03
CA LEU A 634 10.12 93.83 81.07
C LEU A 634 10.59 92.81 79.99
N CYS A 635 10.23 91.53 79.95
CA CYS A 635 9.51 90.63 80.84
C CYS A 635 9.78 89.21 80.33
N VAL A 636 9.77 88.23 81.23
CA VAL A 636 9.43 86.85 80.90
C VAL A 636 8.02 86.82 80.32
N ILE A 637 7.80 86.20 79.17
CA ILE A 637 6.58 85.41 78.92
C ILE A 637 6.95 84.16 78.12
N PHE A 638 6.84 83.01 78.78
CA PHE A 638 6.46 81.76 78.12
C PHE A 638 5.00 81.91 77.68
N SER A 639 4.70 81.82 76.38
CA SER A 639 3.53 81.11 75.82
C SER A 639 3.28 81.44 74.35
N PHE A 640 3.10 80.36 73.59
CA PHE A 640 2.21 80.15 72.45
C PHE A 640 1.46 81.38 71.88
N ILE A 641 1.48 81.51 70.54
CA ILE A 641 0.29 81.68 69.68
C ILE A 641 0.72 81.52 68.20
N LEU A 642 0.13 80.49 67.58
CA LEU A 642 -0.39 80.38 66.21
C LEU A 642 0.44 80.77 64.96
N LEU A 643 0.53 79.78 64.07
CA LEU A 643 0.45 79.86 62.60
C LEU A 643 -0.38 81.06 62.08
N PRO A 644 -0.01 81.65 60.92
CA PRO A 644 -0.43 81.09 59.63
C PRO A 644 0.72 81.04 58.59
N LEU A 645 0.84 79.99 57.76
CA LEU A 645 0.02 79.70 56.56
C LEU A 645 0.31 80.69 55.41
N TYR A 646 0.50 80.11 54.22
CA TYR A 646 0.73 80.68 52.88
C TYR A 646 2.19 80.89 52.45
N LEU A 647 2.67 80.34 51.33
CA LEU A 647 2.21 79.25 50.44
C LEU A 647 3.37 78.96 49.46
N HIS A 648 3.53 77.68 49.08
CA HIS A 648 4.17 77.09 47.87
C HIS A 648 5.29 77.87 47.14
N GLU A 649 6.42 77.26 46.80
CA GLU A 649 6.49 76.11 45.90
C GLU A 649 7.50 75.05 46.34
N LEU A 650 7.06 73.80 46.17
CA LEU A 650 7.77 72.57 46.45
C LEU A 650 8.98 72.42 45.52
N SER A 651 10.13 72.32 46.16
CA SER A 651 11.20 71.41 45.79
C SER A 651 10.66 70.02 45.41
N THR A 652 11.08 69.57 44.25
CA THR A 652 11.31 68.16 43.88
C THR A 652 11.85 67.32 45.04
N PRO A 653 11.35 66.08 45.21
CA PRO A 653 12.23 64.95 45.52
C PRO A 653 11.94 63.79 44.56
N GLU A 654 12.97 63.33 43.85
CA GLU A 654 13.71 62.08 44.13
C GLU A 654 12.91 60.81 43.84
N GLY A 655 13.48 59.94 42.99
CA GLY A 655 13.05 58.54 42.94
C GLY A 655 13.08 57.92 41.55
N SER A 656 14.28 57.51 41.16
CA SER A 656 14.63 56.40 40.28
C SER A 656 13.53 55.47 39.72
N CYS A 657 13.81 55.04 38.48
CA CYS A 657 13.62 53.69 37.92
C CYS A 657 12.49 53.55 36.88
N GLY A 658 12.86 52.98 35.72
CA GLY A 658 11.96 52.11 34.97
C GLY A 658 11.56 52.56 33.57
N ASN A 659 12.38 52.16 32.59
CA ASN A 659 12.00 51.60 31.29
C ASN A 659 11.04 52.36 30.34
N CYS A 660 11.64 52.74 29.19
CA CYS A 660 11.22 52.40 27.82
C CYS A 660 9.71 52.32 27.51
N GLN A 661 9.22 53.34 26.80
CA GLN A 661 8.19 53.24 25.76
C GLN A 661 8.87 53.23 24.37
N PRO A 662 8.16 52.96 23.26
CA PRO A 662 7.17 51.92 23.02
C PRO A 662 7.47 51.15 21.70
N LEU A 663 7.06 49.88 21.63
CA LEU A 663 7.00 49.09 20.40
C LEU A 663 5.69 49.39 19.66
N PHE A 664 5.80 49.60 18.35
CA PHE A 664 4.69 49.65 17.39
C PHE A 664 4.80 48.46 16.41
N LEU A 665 3.63 47.85 16.17
CA LEU A 665 3.16 47.06 15.01
C LEU A 665 3.67 45.62 14.80
N ASP A 666 2.81 44.69 15.22
CA ASP A 666 1.94 43.82 14.42
C ASP A 666 2.47 42.85 13.34
N ASP A 667 1.75 41.71 13.34
CA ASP A 667 1.50 40.70 12.31
C ASP A 667 2.55 39.61 12.03
N VAL A 668 2.37 38.46 12.72
CA VAL A 668 1.96 37.19 12.08
C VAL A 668 1.01 36.43 13.03
N ARG A 669 -0.30 36.62 12.88
CA ARG A 669 -1.23 35.60 12.35
C ARG A 669 -2.63 36.17 12.11
#